data_AF-A0A182WZH1-F1
#
_entry.id   AF-A0A182WZH1-F1
#
_cell.length_a   1.000
_cell.length_b   1.000
_cell.length_c   1.000
_cell.angle_alpha   90.00
_cell.angle_beta   90.00
_cell.angle_gamma   90.00
#
_symmetry.space_group_name_H-M   'P 1'
#
loop_
_entity.id
_entity.type
_entity.pdbx_description
1 polymer ?
#
loop_
_entity_poly.entity_id
_entity_poly.type
_entity_poly.pdbx_seq_one_letter_code
_entity_poly.pdbx_strand_id
1 'polypeptide(L)'
;MVKYGTDPCGLFTLANAPKHDHDDRTDRSGGEWNDRNRNDRMTDVKRRVSFKPSNGGRGKGRITENHLRAHMNDDDEAMGGDMFDGGDLRVRMNNRNFDRQRRSGSPIPRGVPRGGGGGGGGGGNQRKKLLPNAPWYEVRIPYGNKYEKEFILRSIQQAITPQMFIPLYYKANESGAVFFVEDFQAADAIMRANRSIQTPDGRRMILVVRNNPPPTQVNEQLKMRMKQAMVKRYNPQTKGLDLQKFHADPDLSDIFCALFRPQIMLAAIDIIAEHIPEIEALNLNENKLYMLDHLKSMTTKMPHLKVLYMARNRIPYLHSLDSLKGLKLLELNLLENPLCKHFDDNTAYVRYINTYEITEVRKRFPKVIKLDDIVLPPPISFDVPEDDTKLPEAKASFLCDTSGADLVRQFLEQYFTIYDSDNRQPLLEAYHEHAMFSLTVNTTYQSNQQKLGAYISGSRNIKHKTDLDSRCRFLKQGRLQVVSHLSSLPPTKHDLTSFAVDLTLFTPHMLQLTVTGVFKERKGSGNMEQIRSFQRTLVIVPSNGGFCIRNEMMHVNTVTRAQENKAFKGAENGMPQQQAAPSAAPIVPAVVGVAATVPLVPDDNTKLQMIQALSVQTNMNAEWSKRCLEETNWDYPRAEFAFTELHKQNRIPPEAFRTN
;
A
#
# COMPACT_ATOMS: atom_id res chain seq x y z
N MET A 1 42.56 -3.89 -15.80
CA MET A 1 43.38 -3.94 -17.03
C MET A 1 43.30 -5.35 -17.62
N VAL A 2 42.36 -5.58 -18.55
CA VAL A 2 42.20 -6.85 -19.29
C VAL A 2 42.01 -6.46 -20.76
N LYS A 3 42.60 -7.21 -21.69
CA LYS A 3 42.65 -6.83 -23.12
C LYS A 3 41.45 -7.38 -23.90
N TYR A 4 41.08 -6.64 -24.94
CA TYR A 4 40.27 -7.16 -26.05
C TYR A 4 41.04 -8.24 -26.84
N GLY A 5 40.29 -9.14 -27.45
CA GLY A 5 40.74 -9.95 -28.59
C GLY A 5 39.66 -9.93 -29.66
N THR A 6 40.01 -9.45 -30.85
CA THR A 6 39.18 -9.49 -32.07
C THR A 6 39.70 -10.59 -33.02
N ASP A 7 39.20 -10.58 -34.26
CA ASP A 7 39.79 -11.18 -35.49
C ASP A 7 39.08 -12.46 -36.03
N PRO A 8 38.98 -12.62 -37.37
CA PRO A 8 37.63 -12.66 -37.97
C PRO A 8 37.43 -13.62 -39.17
N CYS A 9 36.33 -13.42 -39.90
CA CYS A 9 36.06 -13.81 -41.30
C CYS A 9 35.81 -15.30 -41.64
N GLY A 10 34.85 -15.52 -42.56
CA GLY A 10 34.45 -16.85 -43.03
C GLY A 10 33.28 -16.81 -44.01
N LEU A 11 33.47 -16.23 -45.21
CA LEU A 11 32.49 -16.21 -46.30
C LEU A 11 32.60 -17.47 -47.18
N PHE A 12 31.49 -18.11 -47.53
CA PHE A 12 31.36 -18.94 -48.74
C PHE A 12 29.90 -18.98 -49.24
N THR A 13 29.71 -19.21 -50.55
CA THR A 13 28.43 -19.00 -51.25
C THR A 13 28.10 -20.09 -52.29
N LEU A 14 26.82 -20.45 -52.36
CA LEU A 14 26.04 -20.89 -53.55
C LEU A 14 26.52 -22.07 -54.43
N ALA A 15 25.66 -23.10 -54.59
CA ALA A 15 25.39 -23.76 -55.87
C ALA A 15 24.09 -24.63 -55.91
N ASN A 16 23.11 -24.19 -56.70
CA ASN A 16 22.12 -24.91 -57.55
C ASN A 16 21.80 -26.43 -57.40
N ALA A 17 20.48 -26.71 -57.22
CA ALA A 17 19.57 -27.46 -58.16
C ALA A 17 19.82 -28.96 -58.50
N PRO A 18 18.85 -29.75 -59.06
CA PRO A 18 17.57 -29.36 -59.66
C PRO A 18 16.31 -30.18 -59.24
N LYS A 19 15.23 -30.03 -60.03
CA LYS A 19 13.84 -30.49 -59.83
C LYS A 19 13.61 -32.01 -59.96
N HIS A 20 12.41 -32.45 -59.55
CA HIS A 20 11.50 -33.12 -60.48
C HIS A 20 10.03 -32.75 -60.24
N ASP A 21 9.26 -32.56 -61.30
CA ASP A 21 7.83 -32.23 -61.29
C ASP A 21 6.97 -33.52 -61.37
N HIS A 22 5.72 -33.50 -60.90
CA HIS A 22 4.63 -34.30 -61.48
C HIS A 22 3.24 -33.71 -61.19
N ASP A 23 2.46 -33.53 -62.26
CA ASP A 23 1.10 -32.98 -62.30
C ASP A 23 0.07 -34.10 -62.55
N ASP A 24 -1.23 -33.76 -62.48
CA ASP A 24 -2.48 -34.52 -62.79
C ASP A 24 -3.39 -34.82 -61.57
N ARG A 25 -4.73 -34.65 -61.61
CA ARG A 25 -5.63 -34.03 -62.62
C ARG A 25 -7.03 -33.72 -62.03
N THR A 26 -7.68 -32.67 -62.57
CA THR A 26 -9.13 -32.46 -62.88
C THR A 26 -10.27 -33.30 -62.23
N ASP A 27 -11.52 -32.85 -62.08
CA ASP A 27 -12.25 -31.54 -62.17
C ASP A 27 -13.80 -31.83 -61.94
N ARG A 28 -14.63 -30.78 -61.84
CA ARG A 28 -16.11 -30.72 -62.09
C ARG A 28 -17.17 -31.03 -61.01
N SER A 29 -17.89 -29.96 -60.64
CA SER A 29 -19.38 -29.77 -60.67
C SER A 29 -20.33 -30.67 -59.83
N GLY A 30 -21.46 -30.17 -59.29
CA GLY A 30 -22.04 -28.82 -59.25
C GLY A 30 -23.54 -28.83 -58.87
N GLY A 31 -24.13 -27.69 -58.44
CA GLY A 31 -25.54 -27.54 -57.99
C GLY A 31 -25.75 -27.93 -56.50
N GLU A 32 -26.37 -27.19 -55.57
CA GLU A 32 -27.32 -26.06 -55.50
C GLU A 32 -28.82 -26.45 -55.28
N TRP A 33 -29.50 -25.72 -54.37
CA TRP A 33 -30.94 -25.69 -54.01
C TRP A 33 -31.57 -26.66 -52.95
N ASN A 34 -31.94 -26.05 -51.83
CA ASN A 34 -33.24 -26.09 -51.09
C ASN A 34 -33.72 -27.15 -50.06
N ASP A 35 -34.49 -26.57 -49.11
CA ASP A 35 -35.64 -27.02 -48.31
C ASP A 35 -35.60 -28.19 -47.28
N ARG A 36 -35.52 -27.77 -46.02
CA ARG A 36 -36.61 -27.86 -45.01
C ARG A 36 -37.55 -29.09 -44.99
N ASN A 37 -37.44 -29.82 -43.87
CA ASN A 37 -38.55 -30.13 -42.93
C ASN A 37 -39.64 -31.16 -43.31
N ARG A 38 -39.61 -32.36 -42.67
CA ARG A 38 -40.83 -32.99 -42.08
C ARG A 38 -40.58 -34.15 -41.10
N ASN A 39 -41.63 -34.39 -40.30
CA ASN A 39 -41.90 -35.42 -39.27
C ASN A 39 -41.70 -36.89 -39.77
N ASP A 40 -41.63 -37.94 -38.94
CA ASP A 40 -42.62 -38.45 -37.94
C ASP A 40 -41.96 -38.98 -36.63
N ARG A 41 -42.60 -38.99 -35.42
CA ARG A 41 -43.86 -39.59 -34.89
C ARG A 41 -43.84 -41.13 -34.85
N MET A 42 -44.34 -41.85 -33.83
CA MET A 42 -45.01 -41.57 -32.53
C MET A 42 -44.63 -42.70 -31.51
N THR A 43 -45.07 -42.90 -30.26
CA THR A 43 -46.16 -42.45 -29.33
C THR A 43 -45.60 -41.64 -28.12
N ASP A 44 -46.28 -41.21 -27.03
CA ASP A 44 -47.51 -41.51 -26.24
C ASP A 44 -47.33 -42.62 -25.15
N VAL A 45 -47.79 -42.49 -23.89
CA VAL A 45 -48.85 -41.62 -23.31
C VAL A 45 -48.41 -40.85 -22.04
N LYS A 46 -49.05 -39.68 -21.80
CA LYS A 46 -48.81 -38.72 -20.68
C LYS A 46 -49.39 -39.15 -19.31
N ARG A 47 -48.98 -38.43 -18.25
CA ARG A 47 -49.93 -37.66 -17.40
C ARG A 47 -49.32 -36.36 -16.83
N ARG A 48 -50.15 -35.32 -16.70
CA ARG A 48 -49.88 -33.98 -16.10
C ARG A 48 -50.40 -33.97 -14.64
N VAL A 49 -50.16 -32.98 -13.76
CA VAL A 49 -50.55 -31.54 -13.80
C VAL A 49 -49.75 -30.69 -12.79
N SER A 50 -49.94 -29.36 -12.82
CA SER A 50 -49.31 -28.37 -11.94
C SER A 50 -50.24 -27.17 -11.66
N PHE A 51 -50.20 -26.55 -10.47
CA PHE A 51 -50.80 -25.22 -10.24
C PHE A 51 -50.08 -24.38 -9.14
N LYS A 52 -49.33 -23.36 -9.59
CA LYS A 52 -49.18 -21.95 -9.15
C LYS A 52 -49.12 -21.50 -7.64
N PRO A 53 -48.67 -20.25 -7.33
CA PRO A 53 -48.02 -19.88 -6.05
C PRO A 53 -48.69 -18.73 -5.26
N SER A 54 -48.13 -18.32 -4.08
CA SER A 54 -47.64 -16.93 -3.81
C SER A 54 -47.18 -16.66 -2.34
N ASN A 55 -46.25 -15.71 -2.18
CA ASN A 55 -45.97 -14.78 -1.07
C ASN A 55 -45.83 -15.19 0.43
N GLY A 56 -44.66 -14.87 1.00
CA GLY A 56 -44.57 -13.88 2.10
C GLY A 56 -43.94 -14.32 3.45
N GLY A 57 -42.78 -13.75 3.85
CA GLY A 57 -42.31 -13.85 5.24
C GLY A 57 -40.80 -13.70 5.54
N ARG A 58 -40.37 -12.45 5.76
CA ARG A 58 -39.10 -11.98 6.40
C ARG A 58 -38.24 -13.00 7.19
N GLY A 59 -36.94 -13.11 6.87
CA GLY A 59 -35.92 -13.72 7.75
C GLY A 59 -34.47 -13.41 7.32
N LYS A 60 -33.58 -13.02 8.25
CA LYS A 60 -32.16 -12.72 7.98
C LYS A 60 -31.26 -13.92 8.33
N GLY A 61 -30.28 -14.24 7.49
CA GLY A 61 -29.21 -15.19 7.82
C GLY A 61 -28.17 -15.33 6.72
N ARG A 62 -27.08 -14.56 6.78
CA ARG A 62 -25.89 -14.81 5.92
C ARG A 62 -25.07 -15.95 6.52
N ILE A 63 -24.92 -17.04 5.79
CA ILE A 63 -23.84 -18.01 6.02
C ILE A 63 -22.52 -17.32 5.58
N THR A 64 -21.47 -17.43 6.39
CA THR A 64 -20.17 -16.78 6.13
C THR A 64 -19.17 -17.75 5.49
N GLU A 65 -18.32 -17.19 4.63
CA GLU A 65 -17.41 -17.87 3.69
C GLU A 65 -16.44 -18.88 4.33
N ASN A 66 -16.16 -18.75 5.63
CA ASN A 66 -15.17 -19.56 6.35
C ASN A 66 -15.50 -21.06 6.41
N HIS A 67 -16.76 -21.48 6.20
CA HIS A 67 -17.11 -22.91 6.18
C HIS A 67 -16.75 -23.62 4.86
N LEU A 68 -16.47 -22.89 3.78
CA LEU A 68 -16.05 -23.49 2.50
C LEU A 68 -14.53 -23.69 2.39
N ARG A 69 -13.74 -23.11 3.31
CA ARG A 69 -12.26 -23.12 3.27
C ARG A 69 -11.59 -24.24 4.07
N ALA A 70 -12.37 -25.14 4.67
CA ALA A 70 -11.89 -26.24 5.50
C ALA A 70 -11.90 -27.61 4.79
N HIS A 71 -12.08 -27.65 3.46
CA HIS A 71 -12.31 -28.88 2.70
C HIS A 71 -11.57 -28.96 1.34
N MET A 72 -10.58 -28.09 1.10
CA MET A 72 -9.75 -28.10 -0.12
C MET A 72 -8.32 -27.65 0.21
N ASN A 73 -7.61 -28.42 1.04
CA ASN A 73 -6.21 -28.11 1.36
C ASN A 73 -5.37 -29.33 1.84
N ASP A 74 -5.83 -30.55 1.56
CA ASP A 74 -5.13 -31.82 1.77
C ASP A 74 -5.16 -32.62 0.43
N ASP A 75 -4.35 -32.19 -0.55
CA ASP A 75 -4.06 -32.90 -1.81
C ASP A 75 -2.88 -32.17 -2.51
N ASP A 76 -1.65 -32.62 -2.28
CA ASP A 76 -0.44 -32.27 -3.07
C ASP A 76 0.72 -33.20 -2.64
N GLU A 77 0.76 -34.43 -3.17
CA GLU A 77 1.88 -35.35 -2.95
C GLU A 77 3.08 -35.01 -3.86
N ALA A 78 4.27 -34.90 -3.28
CA ALA A 78 5.48 -34.53 -4.01
C ALA A 78 6.18 -35.73 -4.68
N MET A 79 6.40 -35.64 -6.00
CA MET A 79 7.19 -36.61 -6.76
C MET A 79 8.70 -36.30 -6.72
N GLY A 80 9.53 -37.29 -6.39
CA GLY A 80 10.94 -37.33 -6.81
C GLY A 80 11.95 -37.93 -5.83
N GLY A 81 12.87 -38.76 -6.36
CA GLY A 81 14.21 -38.95 -5.79
C GLY A 81 14.54 -40.35 -5.29
N ASP A 82 15.22 -41.13 -6.13
CA ASP A 82 15.81 -42.44 -5.83
C ASP A 82 16.75 -42.47 -4.61
N MET A 83 16.78 -43.59 -3.88
CA MET A 83 17.98 -44.46 -3.84
C MET A 83 17.71 -45.84 -3.24
N PHE A 84 18.73 -46.72 -3.29
CA PHE A 84 18.66 -48.18 -3.13
C PHE A 84 19.56 -48.65 -1.97
N ASP A 85 19.39 -49.90 -1.53
CA ASP A 85 20.24 -50.62 -0.55
C ASP A 85 20.21 -50.07 0.90
N GLY A 86 20.49 -50.84 1.96
CA GLY A 86 20.77 -52.28 2.08
C GLY A 86 21.59 -52.59 3.33
N GLY A 87 20.99 -53.18 4.37
CA GLY A 87 21.70 -53.55 5.61
C GLY A 87 20.76 -53.80 6.80
N ASP A 88 21.07 -54.80 7.65
CA ASP A 88 20.11 -55.39 8.59
C ASP A 88 20.74 -55.75 9.97
N LEU A 89 19.86 -56.05 10.94
CA LEU A 89 20.07 -56.71 12.25
C LEU A 89 20.73 -55.91 13.39
N ARG A 90 19.96 -55.67 14.49
CA ARG A 90 20.02 -56.51 15.71
C ARG A 90 18.99 -56.19 16.83
N VAL A 91 17.83 -56.87 16.74
CA VAL A 91 17.11 -57.60 17.82
C VAL A 91 17.10 -57.08 19.28
N ARG A 92 15.93 -56.58 19.73
CA ARG A 92 15.17 -56.97 20.96
C ARG A 92 13.86 -56.13 21.06
N MET A 93 12.70 -56.60 21.53
CA MET A 93 12.28 -57.93 22.05
C MET A 93 10.75 -58.14 21.96
N ASN A 94 10.30 -59.35 21.60
CA ASN A 94 8.98 -60.00 21.76
C ASN A 94 7.65 -59.20 21.99
N ASN A 95 6.80 -59.19 20.95
CA ASN A 95 5.60 -60.05 20.81
C ASN A 95 4.48 -60.04 21.89
N ARG A 96 3.28 -59.49 21.56
CA ARG A 96 2.02 -60.28 21.37
C ARG A 96 0.80 -59.46 20.84
N ASN A 97 -0.04 -60.17 20.09
CA ASN A 97 -1.24 -59.85 19.27
C ASN A 97 -2.18 -58.69 19.74
N PHE A 98 -2.87 -57.91 18.89
CA PHE A 98 -3.76 -58.20 17.72
C PHE A 98 -5.12 -58.87 18.02
N ASP A 99 -6.21 -58.08 18.01
CA ASP A 99 -7.37 -58.18 17.09
C ASP A 99 -8.33 -57.00 17.36
N ARG A 100 -8.66 -56.11 16.40
CA ARG A 100 -9.54 -56.20 15.21
C ARG A 100 -11.05 -56.07 15.47
N GLN A 101 -11.56 -54.90 15.09
CA GLN A 101 -12.85 -54.62 14.41
C GLN A 101 -14.18 -55.18 14.96
N ARG A 102 -15.13 -54.28 15.23
CA ARG A 102 -16.55 -54.41 14.80
C ARG A 102 -17.12 -53.08 14.31
N ARG A 103 -18.12 -53.13 13.42
CA ARG A 103 -18.73 -51.99 12.71
C ARG A 103 -20.26 -52.19 12.66
N SER A 104 -21.03 -51.16 13.00
CA SER A 104 -22.48 -50.96 12.75
C SER A 104 -23.51 -52.00 13.24
N GLY A 105 -24.65 -51.58 13.81
CA GLY A 105 -25.68 -52.51 14.30
C GLY A 105 -26.98 -51.96 14.94
N SER A 106 -27.57 -50.89 14.39
CA SER A 106 -28.98 -50.47 14.70
C SER A 106 -29.24 -49.95 16.15
N PRO A 107 -30.49 -49.59 16.56
CA PRO A 107 -31.00 -48.23 16.36
C PRO A 107 -31.53 -47.51 17.63
N ILE A 108 -31.79 -46.20 17.51
CA ILE A 108 -32.23 -45.30 18.61
C ILE A 108 -33.75 -45.36 18.85
N PRO A 109 -34.22 -45.55 20.10
CA PRO A 109 -35.61 -45.25 20.50
C PRO A 109 -35.78 -43.78 20.92
N ARG A 110 -36.81 -43.10 20.42
CA ARG A 110 -37.34 -41.86 21.02
C ARG A 110 -38.55 -42.20 21.91
N GLY A 111 -38.62 -41.63 23.10
CA GLY A 111 -39.79 -41.74 23.97
C GLY A 111 -39.79 -40.69 25.09
N VAL A 112 -40.72 -39.73 25.02
CA VAL A 112 -40.99 -38.75 26.07
C VAL A 112 -42.49 -38.77 26.34
N PRO A 113 -42.92 -38.90 27.60
CA PRO A 113 -44.01 -38.05 28.08
C PRO A 113 -43.53 -37.00 29.10
N ARG A 114 -44.41 -36.05 29.42
CA ARG A 114 -44.08 -34.77 30.05
C ARG A 114 -44.97 -34.52 31.27
N GLY A 115 -44.36 -34.04 32.36
CA GLY A 115 -45.04 -33.70 33.62
C GLY A 115 -44.59 -34.62 34.76
N GLY A 116 -44.44 -34.12 36.00
CA GLY A 116 -44.57 -32.74 36.46
C GLY A 116 -44.34 -32.63 37.97
N GLY A 117 -44.21 -31.40 38.48
CA GLY A 117 -43.92 -31.13 39.89
C GLY A 117 -42.45 -30.77 40.16
N GLY A 118 -42.23 -29.76 41.01
CA GLY A 118 -40.91 -29.33 41.43
C GLY A 118 -40.61 -29.74 42.88
N GLY A 119 -39.34 -29.97 43.19
CA GLY A 119 -38.83 -30.22 44.54
C GLY A 119 -37.33 -29.92 44.57
N GLY A 120 -36.86 -29.22 45.61
CA GLY A 120 -35.47 -28.75 45.68
C GLY A 120 -34.48 -29.82 46.16
N GLY A 121 -33.26 -29.81 45.63
CA GLY A 121 -32.15 -30.68 46.06
C GLY A 121 -30.80 -29.99 45.90
N GLY A 122 -30.14 -29.68 47.01
CA GLY A 122 -29.04 -28.70 47.10
C GLY A 122 -27.84 -28.91 46.17
N GLY A 123 -27.61 -27.95 45.26
CA GLY A 123 -26.36 -27.79 44.52
C GLY A 123 -25.34 -26.96 45.33
N GLY A 124 -24.23 -27.58 45.75
CA GLY A 124 -23.19 -26.93 46.54
C GLY A 124 -22.42 -25.84 45.77
N ASN A 125 -22.21 -24.68 46.41
CA ASN A 125 -21.49 -23.54 45.82
C ASN A 125 -19.98 -23.82 45.65
N GLN A 126 -19.59 -24.43 44.53
CA GLN A 126 -18.20 -24.45 44.05
C GLN A 126 -17.75 -23.01 43.74
N ARG A 127 -17.14 -22.32 44.72
CA ARG A 127 -16.49 -21.01 44.50
C ARG A 127 -15.43 -21.19 43.42
N LYS A 128 -15.56 -20.48 42.30
CA LYS A 128 -14.53 -20.48 41.23
C LYS A 128 -13.19 -20.01 41.83
N LYS A 129 -12.19 -20.89 41.83
CA LYS A 129 -10.85 -20.59 42.36
C LYS A 129 -10.19 -19.47 41.55
N LEU A 130 -9.49 -18.57 42.23
CA LEU A 130 -8.60 -17.59 41.59
C LEU A 130 -7.35 -18.31 41.04
N LEU A 131 -6.70 -17.71 40.04
CA LEU A 131 -5.46 -18.23 39.45
C LEU A 131 -4.25 -17.51 40.09
N PRO A 132 -3.27 -18.23 40.68
CA PRO A 132 -2.12 -17.60 41.37
C PRO A 132 -1.27 -16.66 40.51
N ASN A 133 -1.22 -16.90 39.20
CA ASN A 133 -0.36 -16.16 38.25
C ASN A 133 -1.15 -15.18 37.36
N ALA A 134 -2.38 -14.79 37.75
CA ALA A 134 -3.09 -13.73 37.03
C ALA A 134 -2.44 -12.37 37.35
N PRO A 135 -2.25 -11.48 36.35
CA PRO A 135 -1.52 -10.22 36.57
C PRO A 135 -2.36 -9.16 37.32
N TRP A 136 -3.68 -9.34 37.37
CA TRP A 136 -4.66 -8.40 37.94
C TRP A 136 -5.91 -9.16 38.40
N TYR A 137 -6.48 -8.74 39.52
CA TYR A 137 -7.74 -9.26 40.07
C TYR A 137 -8.79 -8.15 40.15
N GLU A 138 -9.93 -8.29 39.46
CA GLU A 138 -11.10 -7.40 39.57
C GLU A 138 -11.83 -7.70 40.88
N VAL A 139 -11.89 -6.71 41.79
CA VAL A 139 -12.74 -6.75 42.99
C VAL A 139 -13.99 -5.92 42.71
N ARG A 140 -15.14 -6.60 42.58
CA ARG A 140 -16.43 -5.98 42.29
C ARG A 140 -17.37 -6.06 43.49
N ILE A 141 -17.97 -4.92 43.81
CA ILE A 141 -18.82 -4.70 44.99
C ILE A 141 -20.19 -4.22 44.51
N PRO A 142 -21.16 -5.14 44.28
CA PRO A 142 -22.53 -4.76 43.95
C PRO A 142 -23.10 -3.81 45.00
N TYR A 143 -23.77 -2.74 44.55
CA TYR A 143 -24.28 -1.64 45.39
C TYR A 143 -23.21 -0.86 46.18
N GLY A 144 -21.91 -1.08 45.91
CA GLY A 144 -20.82 -0.33 46.55
C GLY A 144 -20.86 1.19 46.30
N ASN A 145 -21.56 1.64 45.26
CA ASN A 145 -21.80 3.06 44.99
C ASN A 145 -22.71 3.77 46.02
N LYS A 146 -23.26 3.04 47.00
CA LYS A 146 -24.01 3.61 48.14
C LYS A 146 -23.13 4.05 49.31
N TYR A 147 -21.82 3.80 49.26
CA TYR A 147 -20.89 4.09 50.34
C TYR A 147 -19.68 4.85 49.81
N GLU A 148 -19.05 5.64 50.67
CA GLU A 148 -17.81 6.34 50.34
C GLU A 148 -16.68 5.34 50.02
N LYS A 149 -15.81 5.73 49.09
CA LYS A 149 -14.60 4.97 48.72
C LYS A 149 -13.74 4.69 49.96
N GLU A 150 -13.54 5.70 50.79
CA GLU A 150 -12.73 5.66 52.00
C GLU A 150 -13.37 4.81 53.10
N PHE A 151 -14.70 4.64 53.12
CA PHE A 151 -15.36 3.65 53.98
C PHE A 151 -15.09 2.23 53.47
N ILE A 152 -15.37 1.96 52.19
CA ILE A 152 -15.20 0.62 51.59
C ILE A 152 -13.77 0.11 51.75
N LEU A 153 -12.77 0.93 51.43
CA LEU A 153 -11.38 0.53 51.48
C LEU A 153 -10.91 0.26 52.92
N ARG A 154 -11.33 1.08 53.91
CA ARG A 154 -11.03 0.83 55.32
C ARG A 154 -11.71 -0.44 55.85
N SER A 155 -13.00 -0.65 55.55
CA SER A 155 -13.71 -1.86 55.97
C SER A 155 -13.13 -3.15 55.38
N ILE A 156 -12.67 -3.12 54.12
CA ILE A 156 -11.98 -4.26 53.51
C ILE A 156 -10.62 -4.47 54.17
N GLN A 157 -9.83 -3.42 54.39
CA GLN A 157 -8.50 -3.53 55.01
C GLN A 157 -8.58 -4.12 56.43
N GLN A 158 -9.57 -3.71 57.23
CA GLN A 158 -9.84 -4.31 58.53
C GLN A 158 -10.18 -5.82 58.41
N ALA A 159 -11.02 -6.18 57.44
CA ALA A 159 -11.49 -7.57 57.26
C ALA A 159 -10.46 -8.55 56.68
N ILE A 160 -9.32 -8.07 56.15
CA ILE A 160 -8.25 -8.93 55.60
C ILE A 160 -6.92 -8.85 56.39
N THR A 161 -6.89 -8.13 57.51
CA THR A 161 -5.70 -8.02 58.38
C THR A 161 -5.18 -9.42 58.77
N PRO A 162 -3.87 -9.72 58.65
CA PRO A 162 -2.74 -8.80 58.45
C PRO A 162 -2.39 -8.46 56.99
N GLN A 163 -3.10 -8.99 55.98
CA GLN A 163 -2.76 -8.74 54.58
C GLN A 163 -3.05 -7.27 54.21
N MET A 164 -2.09 -6.58 53.60
CA MET A 164 -2.30 -5.25 53.02
C MET A 164 -2.71 -5.36 51.55
N PHE A 165 -3.52 -4.43 51.05
CA PHE A 165 -3.83 -4.34 49.62
C PHE A 165 -3.73 -2.91 49.08
N ILE A 166 -3.34 -2.78 47.82
CA ILE A 166 -3.31 -1.50 47.09
C ILE A 166 -4.50 -1.48 46.12
N PRO A 167 -5.51 -0.61 46.33
CA PRO A 167 -6.66 -0.50 45.45
C PRO A 167 -6.34 0.34 44.20
N LEU A 168 -6.32 -0.30 43.04
CA LEU A 168 -5.97 0.32 41.76
C LEU A 168 -7.23 0.57 40.91
N TYR A 169 -7.28 1.72 40.24
CA TYR A 169 -8.38 2.16 39.35
C TYR A 169 -9.78 2.02 39.96
N TYR A 170 -9.96 2.46 41.20
CA TYR A 170 -11.26 2.49 41.86
C TYR A 170 -12.27 3.33 41.06
N LYS A 171 -13.40 2.73 40.70
CA LYS A 171 -14.51 3.38 39.99
C LYS A 171 -15.84 2.99 40.65
N ALA A 172 -16.72 3.98 40.83
CA ALA A 172 -18.10 3.77 41.23
C ALA A 172 -19.03 4.00 40.04
N ASN A 173 -19.89 3.02 39.76
CA ASN A 173 -20.91 3.07 38.72
C ASN A 173 -22.28 2.90 39.40
N GLU A 174 -23.38 3.20 38.70
CA GLU A 174 -24.76 3.11 39.24
C GLU A 174 -25.14 1.74 39.86
N SER A 175 -24.46 0.66 39.45
CA SER A 175 -24.68 -0.71 39.95
C SER A 175 -23.70 -1.19 41.03
N GLY A 176 -22.66 -0.42 41.36
CA GLY A 176 -21.68 -0.78 42.38
C GLY A 176 -20.30 -0.17 42.19
N ALA A 177 -19.37 -0.53 43.07
CA ALA A 177 -17.97 -0.16 42.97
C ALA A 177 -17.12 -1.29 42.36
N VAL A 178 -16.04 -0.93 41.68
CA VAL A 178 -15.01 -1.84 41.16
C VAL A 178 -13.63 -1.24 41.43
N PHE A 179 -12.69 -2.05 41.89
CA PHE A 179 -11.26 -1.74 41.87
C PHE A 179 -10.46 -2.99 41.53
N PHE A 180 -9.14 -2.86 41.37
CA PHE A 180 -8.26 -3.97 41.06
C PHE A 180 -7.08 -4.07 42.03
N VAL A 181 -6.47 -5.25 42.10
CA VAL A 181 -5.28 -5.55 42.93
C VAL A 181 -4.30 -6.39 42.10
N GLU A 182 -2.99 -6.18 42.21
CA GLU A 182 -1.97 -7.03 41.55
C GLU A 182 -1.60 -8.28 42.40
N ASP A 183 -1.64 -8.21 43.74
CA ASP A 183 -1.31 -9.33 44.64
C ASP A 183 -2.43 -10.39 44.73
N PHE A 184 -2.05 -11.66 44.49
CA PHE A 184 -2.88 -12.84 44.65
C PHE A 184 -3.31 -13.10 46.11
N GLN A 185 -2.41 -12.88 47.09
CA GLN A 185 -2.70 -13.18 48.49
C GLN A 185 -3.76 -12.23 49.04
N ALA A 186 -3.63 -10.92 48.75
CA ALA A 186 -4.67 -9.93 48.97
C ALA A 186 -5.96 -10.25 48.22
N ALA A 187 -5.90 -10.61 46.94
CA ALA A 187 -7.10 -10.94 46.17
C ALA A 187 -7.87 -12.15 46.73
N ASP A 188 -7.18 -13.20 47.16
CA ASP A 188 -7.81 -14.38 47.78
C ASP A 188 -8.33 -14.07 49.20
N ALA A 189 -7.62 -13.25 50.00
CA ALA A 189 -8.12 -12.76 51.28
C ALA A 189 -9.42 -11.94 51.13
N ILE A 190 -9.47 -11.02 50.16
CA ILE A 190 -10.67 -10.25 49.80
C ILE A 190 -11.81 -11.17 49.34
N MET A 191 -11.50 -12.24 48.59
CA MET A 191 -12.51 -13.24 48.19
C MET A 191 -13.04 -14.07 49.37
N ARG A 192 -12.18 -14.39 50.35
CA ARG A 192 -12.57 -15.07 51.60
C ARG A 192 -13.50 -14.18 52.43
N ALA A 193 -13.22 -12.87 52.52
CA ALA A 193 -14.00 -11.86 53.23
C ALA A 193 -15.39 -11.53 52.62
N ASN A 194 -15.78 -12.16 51.51
CA ASN A 194 -17.10 -11.98 50.92
C ASN A 194 -18.24 -12.32 51.93
N ARG A 195 -19.08 -11.33 52.25
CA ARG A 195 -20.15 -11.35 53.27
C ARG A 195 -19.69 -11.44 54.74
N SER A 196 -18.44 -11.10 55.07
CA SER A 196 -18.03 -10.89 56.47
C SER A 196 -18.33 -9.46 56.97
N ILE A 197 -18.02 -8.45 56.17
CA ILE A 197 -18.20 -7.01 56.49
C ILE A 197 -19.69 -6.68 56.59
N GLN A 198 -20.11 -6.03 57.68
CA GLN A 198 -21.44 -5.43 57.82
C GLN A 198 -21.43 -3.97 57.35
N THR A 199 -22.46 -3.55 56.61
CA THR A 199 -22.63 -2.17 56.11
C THR A 199 -23.59 -1.37 56.99
N PRO A 200 -23.56 -0.01 56.95
CA PRO A 200 -24.38 0.83 57.83
C PRO A 200 -25.90 0.65 57.66
N ASP A 201 -26.34 0.13 56.50
CA ASP A 201 -27.73 -0.25 56.23
C ASP A 201 -28.10 -1.67 56.72
N GLY A 202 -27.29 -2.24 57.62
CA GLY A 202 -27.49 -3.56 58.23
C GLY A 202 -27.16 -4.76 57.33
N ARG A 203 -26.79 -4.53 56.06
CA ARG A 203 -26.51 -5.60 55.10
C ARG A 203 -25.08 -6.14 55.26
N ARG A 204 -24.74 -7.17 54.48
CA ARG A 204 -23.39 -7.74 54.41
C ARG A 204 -22.77 -7.40 53.06
N MET A 205 -21.57 -6.82 53.05
CA MET A 205 -20.90 -6.40 51.82
C MET A 205 -20.57 -7.62 50.95
N ILE A 206 -20.97 -7.57 49.68
CA ILE A 206 -20.71 -8.64 48.72
C ILE A 206 -19.41 -8.31 47.98
N LEU A 207 -18.41 -9.19 48.10
CA LEU A 207 -17.12 -9.05 47.43
C LEU A 207 -17.01 -10.15 46.35
N VAL A 208 -16.97 -9.74 45.08
CA VAL A 208 -16.84 -10.65 43.94
C VAL A 208 -15.48 -10.43 43.29
N VAL A 209 -14.52 -11.31 43.58
CA VAL A 209 -13.17 -11.27 43.01
C VAL A 209 -13.11 -12.13 41.74
N ARG A 210 -12.42 -11.66 40.69
CA ARG A 210 -12.26 -12.34 39.40
C ARG A 210 -10.88 -12.12 38.79
N ASN A 211 -10.38 -13.10 38.03
CA ASN A 211 -9.12 -13.02 37.27
C ASN A 211 -9.28 -12.15 36.00
N ASN A 212 -9.66 -10.88 36.15
CA ASN A 212 -9.95 -9.96 35.06
C ASN A 212 -9.01 -8.74 35.11
N PRO A 213 -8.24 -8.44 34.04
CA PRO A 213 -7.50 -7.18 33.94
C PRO A 213 -8.46 -6.00 33.65
N PRO A 214 -8.05 -4.76 33.95
CA PRO A 214 -8.89 -3.58 33.69
C PRO A 214 -9.34 -3.48 32.23
N PRO A 215 -10.63 -3.15 31.97
CA PRO A 215 -11.17 -3.03 30.62
C PRO A 215 -10.47 -1.87 29.89
N THR A 216 -9.74 -2.22 28.84
CA THR A 216 -8.85 -1.29 28.14
C THR A 216 -9.58 -0.62 26.98
N GLN A 217 -10.19 0.53 27.25
CA GLN A 217 -10.76 1.40 26.22
C GLN A 217 -9.75 2.52 25.89
N VAL A 218 -9.25 2.53 24.65
CA VAL A 218 -8.48 3.66 24.12
C VAL A 218 -9.47 4.70 23.63
N ASN A 219 -9.67 5.76 24.41
CA ASN A 219 -10.45 6.93 24.03
C ASN A 219 -9.52 8.14 23.83
N GLU A 220 -10.04 9.21 23.23
CA GLU A 220 -9.24 10.43 22.97
C GLU A 220 -8.72 11.08 24.26
N GLN A 221 -9.43 10.93 25.38
CA GLN A 221 -8.97 11.37 26.70
C GLN A 221 -7.70 10.64 27.14
N LEU A 222 -7.62 9.30 26.96
CA LEU A 222 -6.41 8.53 27.21
C LEU A 222 -5.26 9.01 26.31
N LYS A 223 -5.51 9.16 24.99
CA LYS A 223 -4.47 9.64 24.06
C LYS A 223 -3.94 11.03 24.45
N MET A 224 -4.84 11.95 24.83
CA MET A 224 -4.47 13.29 25.27
C MET A 224 -3.59 13.26 26.53
N ARG A 225 -3.94 12.44 27.52
CA ARG A 225 -3.16 12.27 28.77
C ARG A 225 -1.82 11.57 28.50
N MET A 226 -1.79 10.58 27.60
CA MET A 226 -0.54 9.96 27.13
C MET A 226 0.38 10.98 26.45
N LYS A 227 -0.17 11.81 25.54
CA LYS A 227 0.57 12.88 24.87
C LYS A 227 1.15 13.91 25.87
N GLN A 228 0.40 14.27 26.92
CA GLN A 228 0.89 15.16 27.98
C GLN A 228 2.09 14.55 28.73
N ALA A 229 2.00 13.29 29.16
CA ALA A 229 3.10 12.59 29.82
C ALA A 229 4.32 12.40 28.90
N MET A 230 4.09 12.08 27.61
CA MET A 230 5.14 11.92 26.60
C MET A 230 5.90 13.24 26.35
N VAL A 231 5.22 14.38 26.27
CA VAL A 231 5.88 15.69 26.07
C VAL A 231 6.81 16.02 27.25
N LYS A 232 6.43 15.70 28.49
CA LYS A 232 7.30 15.88 29.67
C LYS A 232 8.54 14.98 29.67
N ARG A 233 8.49 13.83 28.99
CA ARG A 233 9.53 12.80 28.95
C ARG A 233 10.32 12.76 27.63
N TYR A 234 10.06 13.70 26.72
CA TYR A 234 10.81 13.84 25.48
C TYR A 234 12.00 14.81 25.67
N ASN A 235 13.18 14.39 25.22
CA ASN A 235 14.37 15.22 25.18
C ASN A 235 14.69 15.62 23.72
N PRO A 236 14.49 16.89 23.33
CA PRO A 236 14.80 17.37 21.98
C PRO A 236 16.28 17.24 21.57
N GLN A 237 17.22 17.32 22.52
CA GLN A 237 18.67 17.28 22.22
C GLN A 237 19.11 15.90 21.75
N THR A 238 18.58 14.83 22.35
CA THR A 238 18.89 13.44 21.99
C THR A 238 17.86 12.82 21.03
N LYS A 239 16.84 13.61 20.61
CA LYS A 239 15.61 13.14 19.94
C LYS A 239 15.04 11.87 20.59
N GLY A 240 15.09 11.84 21.93
CA GLY A 240 14.83 10.64 22.72
C GLY A 240 13.57 10.75 23.57
N LEU A 241 12.73 9.71 23.55
CA LEU A 241 11.54 9.62 24.39
C LEU A 241 11.72 8.57 25.48
N ASP A 242 11.56 8.98 26.74
CA ASP A 242 11.48 8.06 27.87
C ASP A 242 10.04 7.59 28.12
N LEU A 243 9.81 6.27 28.13
CA LEU A 243 8.57 5.64 28.59
C LEU A 243 8.86 4.60 29.71
N GLN A 244 9.98 4.69 30.42
CA GLN A 244 10.28 3.77 31.52
C GLN A 244 9.22 3.85 32.62
N LYS A 245 8.70 2.68 33.02
CA LYS A 245 7.56 2.55 33.96
C LYS A 245 6.37 3.47 33.61
N PHE A 246 6.00 3.64 32.34
CA PHE A 246 4.99 4.63 31.91
C PHE A 246 3.64 4.52 32.66
N HIS A 247 3.24 3.30 33.03
CA HIS A 247 2.04 3.00 33.82
C HIS A 247 2.04 3.55 35.26
N ALA A 248 3.19 4.03 35.76
CA ALA A 248 3.39 4.61 37.08
C ALA A 248 3.62 6.14 37.03
N ASP A 249 3.39 6.79 35.88
CA ASP A 249 3.50 8.23 35.76
C ASP A 249 2.43 8.97 36.61
N PRO A 250 2.77 10.04 37.35
CA PRO A 250 1.79 10.81 38.11
C PRO A 250 0.61 11.33 37.27
N ASP A 251 0.84 11.75 36.01
CA ASP A 251 -0.22 12.24 35.11
C ASP A 251 -1.18 11.13 34.67
N LEU A 252 -0.81 9.86 34.86
CA LEU A 252 -1.57 8.68 34.44
C LEU A 252 -2.08 7.86 35.63
N SER A 253 -1.84 8.30 36.87
CA SER A 253 -2.17 7.56 38.11
C SER A 253 -3.66 7.21 38.29
N ASP A 254 -4.56 7.96 37.65
CA ASP A 254 -6.01 7.74 37.61
C ASP A 254 -6.47 6.80 36.48
N ILE A 255 -5.60 6.46 35.51
CA ILE A 255 -5.96 5.79 34.26
C ILE A 255 -5.06 4.55 34.01
N PHE A 256 -5.65 3.43 33.60
CA PHE A 256 -4.88 2.22 33.26
C PHE A 256 -4.10 2.38 31.94
N CYS A 257 -2.91 2.96 32.01
CA CYS A 257 -2.01 3.19 30.86
C CYS A 257 -0.83 2.18 30.83
N ALA A 258 -1.14 0.89 30.68
CA ALA A 258 -0.14 -0.17 30.70
C ALA A 258 0.35 -0.57 29.31
N LEU A 259 1.61 -0.24 28.96
CA LEU A 259 2.18 -0.52 27.63
C LEU A 259 2.28 -2.01 27.26
N PHE A 260 2.22 -2.95 28.22
CA PHE A 260 2.07 -4.39 27.89
C PHE A 260 0.72 -4.76 27.26
N ARG A 261 -0.24 -3.81 27.17
CA ARG A 261 -1.52 -4.00 26.47
C ARG A 261 -1.36 -3.54 25.01
N PRO A 262 -1.52 -4.43 24.01
CA PRO A 262 -1.30 -4.11 22.60
C PRO A 262 -1.98 -2.82 22.10
N GLN A 263 -3.23 -2.58 22.51
CA GLN A 263 -4.00 -1.40 22.09
C GLN A 263 -3.41 -0.08 22.63
N ILE A 264 -2.83 -0.08 23.84
CA ILE A 264 -2.18 1.10 24.42
C ILE A 264 -0.83 1.33 23.75
N MET A 265 -0.07 0.26 23.48
CA MET A 265 1.22 0.36 22.80
C MET A 265 1.08 0.82 21.34
N LEU A 266 0.07 0.35 20.62
CA LEU A 266 -0.25 0.84 19.28
C LEU A 266 -0.66 2.32 19.32
N ALA A 267 -1.48 2.74 20.28
CA ALA A 267 -1.82 4.15 20.46
C ALA A 267 -0.59 5.01 20.83
N ALA A 268 0.37 4.49 21.60
CA ALA A 268 1.64 5.16 21.87
C ALA A 268 2.47 5.32 20.59
N ILE A 269 2.60 4.26 19.79
CA ILE A 269 3.27 4.28 18.48
C ILE A 269 2.61 5.28 17.52
N ASP A 270 1.28 5.36 17.50
CA ASP A 270 0.52 6.34 16.70
C ASP A 270 0.83 7.78 17.13
N ILE A 271 0.75 8.08 18.43
CA ILE A 271 1.05 9.42 18.97
C ILE A 271 2.48 9.84 18.65
N ILE A 272 3.46 8.93 18.79
CA ILE A 272 4.87 9.21 18.48
C ILE A 272 5.05 9.46 16.98
N ALA A 273 4.46 8.65 16.11
CA ALA A 273 4.57 8.81 14.65
C ALA A 273 3.94 10.12 14.14
N GLU A 274 2.85 10.56 14.76
CA GLU A 274 2.13 11.80 14.43
C GLU A 274 2.88 13.07 14.90
N HIS A 275 3.59 13.01 16.02
CA HIS A 275 4.14 14.20 16.70
C HIS A 275 5.68 14.27 16.73
N ILE A 276 6.37 13.14 16.59
CA ILE A 276 7.83 13.01 16.72
C ILE A 276 8.37 12.03 15.64
N PRO A 277 8.18 12.31 14.34
CA PRO A 277 8.59 11.40 13.27
C PRO A 277 10.11 11.20 13.18
N GLU A 278 10.90 12.16 13.68
CA GLU A 278 12.38 12.11 13.75
C GLU A 278 12.93 11.45 15.03
N ILE A 279 12.13 10.69 15.78
CA ILE A 279 12.59 10.01 17.00
C ILE A 279 13.79 9.09 16.73
N GLU A 280 14.89 9.31 17.46
CA GLU A 280 16.11 8.51 17.32
C GLU A 280 16.34 7.54 18.49
N ALA A 281 15.78 7.83 19.67
CA ALA A 281 15.90 6.97 20.86
C ALA A 281 14.55 6.74 21.57
N LEU A 282 14.31 5.51 22.00
CA LEU A 282 13.09 5.12 22.73
C LEU A 282 13.41 4.19 23.91
N ASN A 283 13.01 4.59 25.11
CA ASN A 283 13.15 3.76 26.32
C ASN A 283 11.80 3.13 26.71
N LEU A 284 11.71 1.80 26.68
CA LEU A 284 10.56 1.00 27.07
C LEU A 284 10.82 0.14 28.33
N ASN A 285 11.86 0.46 29.11
CA ASN A 285 12.26 -0.31 30.29
C ASN A 285 11.13 -0.48 31.33
N GLU A 286 11.11 -1.62 32.02
CA GLU A 286 10.22 -1.89 33.17
C GLU A 286 8.70 -1.80 32.88
N ASN A 287 8.27 -2.00 31.62
CA ASN A 287 6.86 -1.92 31.21
C ASN A 287 6.12 -3.27 31.23
N LYS A 288 6.73 -4.33 31.80
CA LYS A 288 6.18 -5.70 31.89
C LYS A 288 5.86 -6.31 30.50
N LEU A 289 6.49 -5.84 29.41
CA LEU A 289 6.26 -6.28 28.01
C LEU A 289 6.63 -7.76 27.83
N TYR A 290 5.79 -8.55 27.14
CA TYR A 290 6.02 -9.99 26.92
C TYR A 290 5.72 -10.48 25.49
N MET A 291 5.10 -9.64 24.65
CA MET A 291 4.66 -9.98 23.30
C MET A 291 4.89 -8.77 22.38
N LEU A 292 5.64 -8.96 21.30
CA LEU A 292 6.18 -7.86 20.48
C LEU A 292 5.57 -7.79 19.07
N ASP A 293 4.65 -8.69 18.73
CA ASP A 293 4.10 -8.86 17.36
C ASP A 293 3.39 -7.62 16.81
N HIS A 294 2.81 -6.83 17.70
CA HIS A 294 2.15 -5.57 17.39
C HIS A 294 3.14 -4.42 17.09
N LEU A 295 4.41 -4.58 17.51
CA LEU A 295 5.48 -3.59 17.30
C LEU A 295 6.02 -3.59 15.87
N LYS A 296 5.62 -4.53 15.01
CA LYS A 296 5.99 -4.57 13.58
C LYS A 296 5.62 -3.28 12.81
N SER A 297 4.70 -2.49 13.35
CA SER A 297 4.36 -1.16 12.84
C SER A 297 5.42 -0.08 13.12
N MET A 298 6.36 -0.29 14.06
CA MET A 298 7.44 0.65 14.35
C MET A 298 8.40 0.80 13.17
N THR A 299 8.70 -0.27 12.44
CA THR A 299 9.63 -0.25 11.28
C THR A 299 9.19 0.73 10.17
N THR A 300 7.89 0.99 10.02
CA THR A 300 7.37 1.98 9.05
C THR A 300 7.03 3.33 9.67
N LYS A 301 6.87 3.42 11.00
CA LYS A 301 6.44 4.62 11.73
C LYS A 301 7.57 5.38 12.44
N MET A 302 8.69 4.73 12.69
CA MET A 302 9.88 5.30 13.35
C MET A 302 11.15 4.92 12.55
N PRO A 303 11.26 5.29 11.26
CA PRO A 303 12.35 4.85 10.39
C PRO A 303 13.73 5.40 10.80
N HIS A 304 13.76 6.44 11.65
CA HIS A 304 14.97 7.07 12.17
C HIS A 304 15.44 6.51 13.54
N LEU A 305 14.73 5.53 14.11
CA LEU A 305 15.06 4.96 15.42
C LEU A 305 16.39 4.20 15.40
N LYS A 306 17.35 4.67 16.21
CA LYS A 306 18.71 4.13 16.35
C LYS A 306 18.93 3.42 17.70
N VAL A 307 18.27 3.89 18.75
CA VAL A 307 18.46 3.40 20.14
C VAL A 307 17.13 2.87 20.68
N LEU A 308 17.12 1.63 21.18
CA LEU A 308 15.95 1.00 21.78
C LEU A 308 16.29 0.29 23.09
N TYR A 309 15.74 0.75 24.21
CA TYR A 309 15.88 0.08 25.49
C TYR A 309 14.59 -0.68 25.85
N MET A 310 14.71 -1.96 26.23
CA MET A 310 13.63 -2.85 26.63
C MET A 310 14.02 -3.71 27.86
N ALA A 311 14.97 -3.26 28.67
CA ALA A 311 15.41 -3.91 29.89
C ALA A 311 14.27 -4.11 30.92
N ARG A 312 14.44 -5.10 31.81
CA ARG A 312 13.48 -5.42 32.90
C ARG A 312 12.04 -5.64 32.42
N ASN A 313 11.89 -6.18 31.22
CA ASN A 313 10.60 -6.63 30.70
C ASN A 313 10.45 -8.15 30.93
N ARG A 314 9.44 -8.76 30.29
CA ARG A 314 9.08 -10.18 30.41
C ARG A 314 9.19 -10.89 29.06
N ILE A 315 10.12 -10.44 28.20
CA ILE A 315 10.33 -11.01 26.86
C ILE A 315 10.94 -12.41 27.04
N PRO A 316 10.26 -13.49 26.58
CA PRO A 316 10.66 -14.85 26.93
C PRO A 316 11.79 -15.40 26.05
N TYR A 317 11.86 -15.00 24.77
CA TYR A 317 12.72 -15.65 23.78
C TYR A 317 13.29 -14.65 22.76
N LEU A 318 14.49 -14.92 22.23
CA LEU A 318 15.14 -14.12 21.17
C LEU A 318 14.34 -14.03 19.86
N HIS A 319 13.47 -15.00 19.55
CA HIS A 319 12.61 -14.95 18.37
C HIS A 319 11.48 -13.91 18.48
N SER A 320 11.12 -13.47 19.70
CA SER A 320 10.14 -12.39 19.87
C SER A 320 10.62 -11.07 19.23
N LEU A 321 11.94 -10.91 19.03
CA LEU A 321 12.54 -9.77 18.37
C LEU A 321 12.37 -9.76 16.84
N ASP A 322 11.96 -10.87 16.19
CA ASP A 322 11.72 -10.88 14.74
C ASP A 322 10.59 -9.93 14.32
N SER A 323 9.65 -9.67 15.22
CA SER A 323 8.58 -8.68 15.05
C SER A 323 9.09 -7.22 15.02
N LEU A 324 10.35 -6.98 15.41
CA LEU A 324 11.06 -5.68 15.31
C LEU A 324 12.08 -5.64 14.15
N LYS A 325 12.25 -6.74 13.40
CA LYS A 325 13.26 -6.86 12.33
C LYS A 325 13.05 -5.78 11.26
N GLY A 326 14.16 -5.17 10.84
CA GLY A 326 14.19 -4.09 9.84
C GLY A 326 14.38 -2.68 10.41
N LEU A 327 14.27 -2.48 11.73
CA LEU A 327 14.75 -1.25 12.38
C LEU A 327 16.27 -1.13 12.23
N LYS A 328 16.77 0.06 11.80
CA LYS A 328 18.21 0.35 11.63
C LYS A 328 18.89 0.69 12.97
N LEU A 329 18.67 -0.14 14.00
CA LEU A 329 19.23 0.06 15.35
C LEU A 329 20.77 0.02 15.35
N LEU A 330 21.35 0.91 16.14
CA LEU A 330 22.77 0.98 16.52
C LEU A 330 22.98 0.50 17.96
N GLU A 331 22.00 0.74 18.85
CA GLU A 331 22.05 0.40 20.26
C GLU A 331 20.76 -0.28 20.73
N LEU A 332 20.91 -1.37 21.49
CA LEU A 332 19.83 -2.19 22.02
C LEU A 332 20.11 -2.56 23.48
N ASN A 333 19.09 -2.56 24.34
CA ASN A 333 19.22 -3.05 25.72
C ASN A 333 18.05 -4.00 26.06
N LEU A 334 18.38 -5.24 26.44
CA LEU A 334 17.53 -6.37 26.77
C LEU A 334 17.77 -6.88 28.21
N LEU A 335 18.69 -6.29 28.97
CA LEU A 335 19.07 -6.70 30.33
C LEU A 335 17.88 -7.08 31.23
N GLU A 336 18.08 -8.08 32.08
CA GLU A 336 17.10 -8.60 33.05
C GLU A 336 15.78 -9.14 32.44
N ASN A 337 15.72 -9.40 31.13
CA ASN A 337 14.61 -10.16 30.53
C ASN A 337 14.78 -11.68 30.75
N PRO A 338 13.68 -12.46 30.80
CA PRO A 338 13.73 -13.92 30.89
C PRO A 338 14.55 -14.62 29.79
N LEU A 339 14.62 -14.05 28.58
CA LEU A 339 15.44 -14.57 27.48
C LEU A 339 16.92 -14.76 27.86
N CYS A 340 17.46 -13.92 28.74
CA CYS A 340 18.84 -14.00 29.22
C CYS A 340 19.08 -15.17 30.20
N LYS A 341 18.02 -15.74 30.80
CA LYS A 341 18.14 -16.76 31.87
C LYS A 341 18.35 -18.19 31.37
N HIS A 342 18.42 -18.41 30.07
CA HIS A 342 18.72 -19.72 29.48
C HIS A 342 20.24 -20.04 29.45
N PHE A 343 21.04 -19.23 30.14
CA PHE A 343 22.47 -19.05 29.87
C PHE A 343 23.36 -19.11 31.12
N ASP A 344 22.78 -18.97 32.32
CA ASP A 344 23.48 -18.99 33.60
C ASP A 344 23.78 -20.44 34.06
N ASP A 345 24.98 -21.00 33.75
CA ASP A 345 25.72 -21.87 34.70
C ASP A 345 27.16 -22.30 34.31
N ASN A 346 27.85 -21.70 33.31
CA ASN A 346 29.24 -22.07 33.03
C ASN A 346 30.04 -20.97 32.31
N THR A 347 31.23 -20.59 32.80
CA THR A 347 32.00 -19.44 32.27
C THR A 347 32.49 -19.59 30.83
N ALA A 348 32.81 -20.80 30.38
CA ALA A 348 33.10 -21.07 28.96
C ALA A 348 31.83 -21.01 28.09
N TYR A 349 30.70 -21.51 28.62
CA TYR A 349 29.41 -21.50 27.96
C TYR A 349 28.87 -20.07 27.81
N VAL A 350 28.97 -19.22 28.83
CA VAL A 350 28.61 -17.78 28.80
C VAL A 350 29.37 -17.04 27.70
N ARG A 351 30.68 -17.30 27.49
CA ARG A 351 31.42 -16.64 26.39
C ARG A 351 30.94 -17.11 25.00
N TYR A 352 30.60 -18.38 24.85
CA TYR A 352 30.00 -18.93 23.62
C TYR A 352 28.58 -18.36 23.39
N ILE A 353 27.78 -18.27 24.45
CA ILE A 353 26.45 -17.68 24.46
C ILE A 353 26.49 -16.22 24.06
N ASN A 354 27.33 -15.38 24.68
CA ASN A 354 27.40 -13.96 24.32
C ASN A 354 27.73 -13.80 22.83
N THR A 355 28.58 -14.68 22.29
CA THR A 355 28.88 -14.74 20.85
C THR A 355 27.67 -15.16 20.01
N TYR A 356 26.89 -16.15 20.47
CA TYR A 356 25.66 -16.61 19.85
C TYR A 356 24.52 -15.57 19.90
N GLU A 357 24.32 -14.90 21.04
CA GLU A 357 23.32 -13.85 21.24
C GLU A 357 23.66 -12.61 20.41
N ILE A 358 24.92 -12.17 20.39
CA ILE A 358 25.41 -11.15 19.45
C ILE A 358 25.11 -11.55 17.99
N THR A 359 25.26 -12.84 17.65
CA THR A 359 24.98 -13.36 16.31
C THR A 359 23.48 -13.36 15.98
N GLU A 360 22.62 -13.82 16.90
CA GLU A 360 21.15 -13.81 16.72
C GLU A 360 20.58 -12.38 16.71
N VAL A 361 21.09 -11.48 17.54
CA VAL A 361 20.76 -10.05 17.51
C VAL A 361 21.19 -9.45 16.17
N ARG A 362 22.40 -9.73 15.67
CA ARG A 362 22.88 -9.20 14.36
C ARG A 362 22.16 -9.79 13.15
N LYS A 363 21.63 -11.02 13.22
CA LYS A 363 20.72 -11.58 12.19
C LYS A 363 19.38 -10.81 12.08
N ARG A 364 19.01 -10.02 13.08
CA ARG A 364 17.79 -9.19 13.10
C ARG A 364 18.09 -7.69 12.96
N PHE A 365 19.21 -7.23 13.52
CA PHE A 365 19.67 -5.84 13.55
C PHE A 365 21.18 -5.75 13.19
N PRO A 366 21.56 -5.82 11.89
CA PRO A 366 22.96 -5.92 11.49
C PRO A 366 23.85 -4.75 11.91
N LYS A 367 23.27 -3.54 12.06
CA LYS A 367 24.01 -2.30 12.37
C LYS A 367 24.23 -2.05 13.87
N VAL A 368 23.85 -2.99 14.75
CA VAL A 368 24.03 -2.84 16.21
C VAL A 368 25.50 -2.92 16.61
N ILE A 369 25.98 -1.84 17.23
CA ILE A 369 27.35 -1.64 17.74
C ILE A 369 27.42 -1.68 19.29
N LYS A 370 26.30 -1.52 19.99
CA LYS A 370 26.21 -1.60 21.45
C LYS A 370 24.99 -2.42 21.87
N LEU A 371 25.20 -3.42 22.72
CA LEU A 371 24.15 -4.30 23.24
C LEU A 371 24.37 -4.48 24.74
N ASP A 372 23.32 -4.27 25.55
CA ASP A 372 23.35 -4.50 27.01
C ASP A 372 24.50 -3.76 27.72
N ASP A 373 24.72 -2.52 27.30
CA ASP A 373 25.84 -1.64 27.68
C ASP A 373 27.25 -2.12 27.30
N ILE A 374 27.38 -3.27 26.63
CA ILE A 374 28.61 -3.80 26.05
C ILE A 374 28.80 -3.26 24.62
N VAL A 375 29.99 -2.70 24.34
CA VAL A 375 30.39 -2.34 22.97
C VAL A 375 30.79 -3.60 22.21
N LEU A 376 30.17 -3.81 21.04
CA LEU A 376 30.38 -4.98 20.21
C LEU A 376 31.54 -4.78 19.23
N PRO A 377 32.24 -5.85 18.80
CA PRO A 377 33.18 -5.77 17.68
C PRO A 377 32.49 -5.20 16.42
N PRO A 378 33.20 -4.51 15.50
CA PRO A 378 32.59 -3.94 14.30
C PRO A 378 31.69 -4.95 13.55
N PRO A 379 30.52 -4.53 13.04
CA PRO A 379 29.71 -5.37 12.16
C PRO A 379 30.54 -5.81 10.95
N ILE A 380 30.45 -7.10 10.58
CA ILE A 380 31.05 -7.61 9.34
C ILE A 380 30.08 -7.28 8.20
N SER A 381 30.11 -6.04 7.74
CA SER A 381 29.35 -5.62 6.56
C SER A 381 30.17 -5.81 5.29
N PHE A 382 29.65 -6.63 4.38
CA PHE A 382 29.96 -6.51 2.96
C PHE A 382 29.04 -5.43 2.40
N ASP A 383 29.36 -4.16 2.64
CA ASP A 383 28.55 -3.02 2.20
C ASP A 383 28.58 -2.89 0.67
N VAL A 384 27.65 -3.58 0.02
CA VAL A 384 27.11 -3.13 -1.28
C VAL A 384 26.50 -1.75 -1.03
N PRO A 385 26.91 -0.69 -1.75
CA PRO A 385 26.42 0.66 -1.52
C PRO A 385 24.89 0.74 -1.46
N GLU A 386 24.31 1.41 -0.45
CA GLU A 386 22.84 1.60 -0.39
C GLU A 386 22.33 2.35 -1.64
N ASP A 387 23.19 3.06 -2.37
CA ASP A 387 22.92 3.71 -3.66
C ASP A 387 22.62 2.73 -4.81
N ASP A 388 23.22 1.53 -4.84
CA ASP A 388 22.95 0.51 -5.87
C ASP A 388 21.49 -0.02 -5.80
N THR A 389 20.77 0.29 -4.72
CA THR A 389 19.36 -0.07 -4.53
C THR A 389 18.38 1.07 -4.87
N LYS A 390 18.87 2.26 -5.21
CA LYS A 390 18.03 3.44 -5.53
C LYS A 390 17.63 3.42 -7.00
N LEU A 391 16.31 3.37 -7.24
CA LEU A 391 15.77 3.64 -8.58
C LEU A 391 15.96 5.13 -8.93
N PRO A 392 16.18 5.48 -10.21
CA PRO A 392 16.16 6.86 -10.68
C PRO A 392 14.84 7.57 -10.36
N GLU A 393 14.90 8.88 -10.14
CA GLU A 393 13.72 9.69 -9.85
C GLU A 393 12.75 9.72 -11.05
N ALA A 394 11.49 9.36 -10.80
CA ALA A 394 10.46 9.31 -11.83
C ALA A 394 9.95 10.73 -12.19
N LYS A 395 10.22 11.15 -13.42
CA LYS A 395 9.74 12.43 -13.97
C LYS A 395 8.35 12.27 -14.60
N ALA A 396 7.59 13.37 -14.65
CA ALA A 396 6.21 13.36 -15.17
C ALA A 396 6.12 13.37 -16.71
N SER A 397 7.13 13.89 -17.39
CA SER A 397 7.24 13.97 -18.86
C SER A 397 8.71 14.05 -19.24
N PHE A 398 9.06 13.60 -20.44
CA PHE A 398 10.40 13.69 -21.01
C PHE A 398 10.38 14.25 -22.44
N LEU A 399 11.30 15.15 -22.76
CA LEU A 399 11.56 15.59 -24.13
C LEU A 399 13.04 15.36 -24.45
N CYS A 400 13.34 14.59 -25.50
CA CYS A 400 14.71 14.46 -26.01
C CYS A 400 15.23 15.76 -26.67
N ASP A 401 14.33 16.60 -27.17
CA ASP A 401 14.58 17.93 -27.70
C ASP A 401 13.43 18.85 -27.29
N THR A 402 13.73 20.02 -26.71
CA THR A 402 12.73 20.99 -26.26
C THR A 402 12.09 21.77 -27.40
N SER A 403 12.71 21.85 -28.58
CA SER A 403 12.13 22.52 -29.76
C SER A 403 10.87 21.83 -30.29
N GLY A 404 10.74 20.52 -30.05
CA GLY A 404 9.54 19.76 -30.37
C GLY A 404 8.33 20.02 -29.45
N ALA A 405 8.50 20.77 -28.36
CA ALA A 405 7.47 20.91 -27.31
C ALA A 405 6.14 21.51 -27.83
N ASP A 406 6.20 22.64 -28.54
CA ASP A 406 4.99 23.30 -29.05
C ASP A 406 4.31 22.52 -30.17
N LEU A 407 5.08 21.85 -31.02
CA LEU A 407 4.54 20.95 -32.05
C LEU A 407 3.77 19.80 -31.41
N VAL A 408 4.37 19.13 -30.43
CA VAL A 408 3.75 18.04 -29.67
C VAL A 408 2.48 18.52 -28.96
N ARG A 409 2.54 19.67 -28.29
CA ARG A 409 1.40 20.26 -27.57
C ARG A 409 0.23 20.54 -28.51
N GLN A 410 0.47 21.29 -29.60
CA GLN A 410 -0.57 21.62 -30.59
C GLN A 410 -1.15 20.37 -31.27
N PHE A 411 -0.29 19.40 -31.61
CA PHE A 411 -0.73 18.14 -32.19
C PHE A 411 -1.66 17.36 -31.25
N LEU A 412 -1.34 17.27 -29.96
CA LEU A 412 -2.16 16.57 -28.98
C LEU A 412 -3.46 17.31 -28.68
N GLU A 413 -3.44 18.64 -28.56
CA GLU A 413 -4.64 19.47 -28.41
C GLU A 413 -5.62 19.24 -29.58
N GLN A 414 -5.13 19.29 -30.83
CA GLN A 414 -5.94 19.06 -32.03
C GLN A 414 -6.44 17.61 -32.13
N TYR A 415 -5.54 16.63 -31.98
CA TYR A 415 -5.88 15.21 -32.07
C TYR A 415 -6.97 14.82 -31.06
N PHE A 416 -6.81 15.18 -29.79
CA PHE A 416 -7.79 14.80 -28.77
C PHE A 416 -9.08 15.62 -28.85
N THR A 417 -9.04 16.87 -29.31
CA THR A 417 -10.27 17.63 -29.65
C THR A 417 -11.12 16.91 -30.69
N ILE A 418 -10.50 16.40 -31.76
CA ILE A 418 -11.21 15.60 -32.77
C ILE A 418 -11.62 14.23 -32.21
N TYR A 419 -10.74 13.56 -31.47
CA TYR A 419 -10.98 12.22 -30.92
C TYR A 419 -12.14 12.18 -29.91
N ASP A 420 -12.33 13.24 -29.13
CA ASP A 420 -13.41 13.37 -28.14
C ASP A 420 -14.65 14.09 -28.65
N SER A 421 -14.64 14.56 -29.91
CA SER A 421 -15.85 15.00 -30.60
C SER A 421 -16.83 13.84 -30.83
N ASP A 422 -18.03 14.13 -31.30
CA ASP A 422 -19.02 13.12 -31.66
C ASP A 422 -18.79 12.49 -33.05
N ASN A 423 -17.78 12.96 -33.80
CA ASN A 423 -17.43 12.43 -35.12
C ASN A 423 -15.91 12.32 -35.30
N ARG A 424 -15.37 11.11 -35.22
CA ARG A 424 -13.93 10.82 -35.39
C ARG A 424 -13.44 10.80 -36.84
N GLN A 425 -14.31 10.96 -37.85
CA GLN A 425 -13.91 10.94 -39.28
C GLN A 425 -12.81 11.95 -39.66
N PRO A 426 -12.74 13.18 -39.12
CA PRO A 426 -11.67 14.13 -39.47
C PRO A 426 -10.25 13.66 -39.10
N LEU A 427 -10.12 12.62 -38.26
CA LEU A 427 -8.82 11.96 -38.03
C LEU A 427 -8.22 11.35 -39.30
N LEU A 428 -8.99 11.17 -40.39
CA LEU A 428 -8.46 10.65 -41.66
C LEU A 428 -7.30 11.48 -42.22
N GLU A 429 -7.24 12.78 -41.94
CA GLU A 429 -6.10 13.63 -42.36
C GLU A 429 -4.92 13.57 -41.36
N ALA A 430 -5.16 13.12 -40.13
CA ALA A 430 -4.12 12.89 -39.13
C ALA A 430 -3.39 11.54 -39.29
N TYR A 431 -3.94 10.57 -40.05
CA TYR A 431 -3.31 9.27 -40.33
C TYR A 431 -2.77 9.19 -41.75
N HIS A 432 -1.52 8.74 -41.88
CA HIS A 432 -0.88 8.47 -43.17
C HIS A 432 -1.67 7.41 -43.96
N GLU A 433 -1.65 7.44 -45.30
CA GLU A 433 -2.45 6.52 -46.13
C GLU A 433 -2.31 5.06 -45.69
N HIS A 434 -1.07 4.57 -45.59
CA HIS A 434 -0.72 3.22 -45.13
C HIS A 434 -0.55 3.07 -43.61
N ALA A 435 -1.20 3.90 -42.78
CA ALA A 435 -1.00 3.90 -41.32
C ALA A 435 -1.34 2.56 -40.65
N MET A 436 -0.61 2.19 -39.59
CA MET A 436 -0.86 0.97 -38.82
C MET A 436 -1.34 1.29 -37.41
N PHE A 437 -2.43 0.66 -36.95
CA PHE A 437 -2.92 0.78 -35.58
C PHE A 437 -3.08 -0.59 -34.92
N SER A 438 -2.71 -0.70 -33.65
CA SER A 438 -3.10 -1.84 -32.81
C SER A 438 -3.50 -1.43 -31.39
N LEU A 439 -4.52 -2.11 -30.87
CA LEU A 439 -5.04 -1.94 -29.52
C LEU A 439 -4.59 -3.09 -28.63
N THR A 440 -4.29 -2.82 -27.37
CA THR A 440 -4.05 -3.82 -26.32
C THR A 440 -4.81 -3.46 -25.05
N VAL A 441 -5.15 -4.47 -24.25
CA VAL A 441 -5.99 -4.30 -23.06
C VAL A 441 -5.39 -5.11 -21.90
N ASN A 442 -5.35 -4.54 -20.70
CA ASN A 442 -4.89 -5.27 -19.51
C ASN A 442 -5.95 -6.28 -19.03
N THR A 443 -5.77 -7.55 -19.38
CA THR A 443 -6.64 -8.68 -19.00
C THR A 443 -6.11 -9.52 -17.84
N THR A 444 -5.09 -9.07 -17.10
CA THR A 444 -4.41 -9.85 -16.04
C THR A 444 -5.35 -10.27 -14.90
N TYR A 445 -6.38 -9.48 -14.62
CA TYR A 445 -7.42 -9.83 -13.64
C TYR A 445 -8.77 -10.09 -14.33
N GLN A 446 -9.49 -11.14 -13.91
CA GLN A 446 -10.83 -11.47 -14.45
C GLN A 446 -11.81 -10.29 -14.29
N SER A 447 -11.69 -9.51 -13.21
CA SER A 447 -12.48 -8.30 -12.96
C SER A 447 -12.24 -7.19 -14.00
N ASN A 448 -11.09 -7.16 -14.67
CA ASN A 448 -10.82 -6.24 -15.78
C ASN A 448 -11.50 -6.68 -17.06
N GLN A 449 -11.74 -7.98 -17.25
CA GLN A 449 -12.42 -8.49 -18.46
C GLN A 449 -13.86 -7.97 -18.55
N GLN A 450 -14.59 -7.97 -17.43
CA GLN A 450 -15.93 -7.38 -17.33
C GLN A 450 -15.91 -5.86 -17.51
N LYS A 451 -14.88 -5.17 -16.97
CA LYS A 451 -14.77 -3.70 -17.04
C LYS A 451 -14.37 -3.17 -18.41
N LEU A 452 -13.58 -3.91 -19.19
CA LEU A 452 -12.95 -3.42 -20.43
C LEU A 452 -13.51 -4.09 -21.71
N GLY A 453 -14.68 -4.74 -21.62
CA GLY A 453 -15.27 -5.55 -22.69
C GLY A 453 -15.33 -4.89 -24.08
N ALA A 454 -15.61 -3.58 -24.15
CA ALA A 454 -15.67 -2.81 -25.40
C ALA A 454 -14.33 -2.75 -26.17
N TYR A 455 -13.20 -2.93 -25.49
CA TYR A 455 -11.85 -2.88 -26.07
C TYR A 455 -11.27 -4.28 -26.33
N ILE A 456 -11.76 -5.31 -25.63
CA ILE A 456 -11.22 -6.68 -25.68
C ILE A 456 -11.41 -7.29 -27.08
N SER A 457 -12.49 -6.95 -27.77
CA SER A 457 -12.75 -7.33 -29.17
C SER A 457 -11.68 -6.86 -30.16
N GLY A 458 -10.94 -5.79 -29.85
CA GLY A 458 -9.82 -5.28 -30.66
C GLY A 458 -8.43 -5.68 -30.15
N SER A 459 -8.32 -6.36 -29.00
CA SER A 459 -7.06 -6.54 -28.27
C SER A 459 -6.08 -7.50 -28.96
N ARG A 460 -4.91 -6.98 -29.35
CA ARG A 460 -3.83 -7.66 -30.08
C ARG A 460 -2.63 -8.03 -29.18
N ASN A 461 -2.85 -8.82 -28.13
CA ASN A 461 -1.74 -9.32 -27.31
C ASN A 461 -1.05 -10.54 -27.96
N ILE A 462 0.15 -10.33 -28.52
CA ILE A 462 0.95 -11.33 -29.26
C ILE A 462 1.39 -12.52 -28.38
N LYS A 463 1.46 -12.34 -27.04
CA LYS A 463 1.77 -13.41 -26.07
C LYS A 463 0.63 -14.43 -25.92
N HIS A 464 -0.62 -14.02 -26.20
CA HIS A 464 -1.80 -14.89 -26.10
C HIS A 464 -2.41 -15.24 -27.45
N LYS A 465 -2.28 -14.38 -28.47
CA LYS A 465 -2.65 -14.67 -29.85
C LYS A 465 -1.42 -15.20 -30.58
N THR A 466 -1.33 -16.52 -30.70
CA THR A 466 -0.21 -17.23 -31.36
C THR A 466 -0.40 -17.36 -32.86
N ASP A 467 -1.64 -17.44 -33.34
CA ASP A 467 -2.02 -17.63 -34.74
C ASP A 467 -1.78 -16.39 -35.61
N LEU A 468 -1.32 -16.62 -36.84
CA LEU A 468 -0.99 -15.55 -37.78
C LEU A 468 -2.24 -14.76 -38.21
N ASP A 469 -3.36 -15.44 -38.46
CA ASP A 469 -4.58 -14.81 -38.93
C ASP A 469 -5.15 -13.80 -37.94
N SER A 470 -5.20 -14.12 -36.64
CA SER A 470 -5.53 -13.13 -35.61
C SER A 470 -4.48 -12.02 -35.54
N ARG A 471 -3.18 -12.36 -35.56
CA ARG A 471 -2.10 -11.36 -35.50
C ARG A 471 -2.20 -10.34 -36.64
N CYS A 472 -2.68 -10.73 -37.82
CA CYS A 472 -3.00 -9.85 -38.93
C CYS A 472 -4.35 -9.14 -38.74
N ARG A 473 -5.44 -9.85 -38.45
CA ARG A 473 -6.82 -9.31 -38.32
C ARG A 473 -7.00 -8.24 -37.24
N PHE A 474 -6.23 -8.31 -36.16
CA PHE A 474 -6.24 -7.32 -35.08
C PHE A 474 -5.21 -6.19 -35.27
N LEU A 475 -4.42 -6.19 -36.35
CA LEU A 475 -3.66 -5.04 -36.82
C LEU A 475 -4.50 -4.31 -37.88
N LYS A 476 -4.81 -3.03 -37.68
CA LYS A 476 -5.56 -2.22 -38.65
C LYS A 476 -4.56 -1.55 -39.59
N GLN A 477 -4.80 -1.67 -40.89
CA GLN A 477 -3.86 -1.22 -41.93
C GLN A 477 -4.56 -0.26 -42.89
N GLY A 478 -3.95 0.91 -43.07
CA GLY A 478 -4.46 2.02 -43.86
C GLY A 478 -5.44 2.92 -43.09
N ARG A 479 -5.38 4.23 -43.33
CA ARG A 479 -6.10 5.26 -42.55
C ARG A 479 -7.60 4.99 -42.39
N LEU A 480 -8.26 4.47 -43.44
CA LEU A 480 -9.68 4.09 -43.41
C LEU A 480 -9.98 3.00 -42.37
N GLN A 481 -9.17 1.94 -42.28
CA GLN A 481 -9.37 0.88 -41.28
C GLN A 481 -9.08 1.37 -39.86
N VAL A 482 -8.07 2.24 -39.70
CA VAL A 482 -7.72 2.84 -38.42
C VAL A 482 -8.89 3.70 -37.91
N VAL A 483 -9.33 4.70 -38.68
CA VAL A 483 -10.38 5.63 -38.24
C VAL A 483 -11.75 4.94 -38.11
N SER A 484 -12.04 3.94 -38.96
CA SER A 484 -13.22 3.08 -38.79
C SER A 484 -13.20 2.34 -37.45
N HIS A 485 -12.07 1.71 -37.08
CA HIS A 485 -11.96 1.05 -35.79
C HIS A 485 -12.01 2.02 -34.61
N LEU A 486 -11.34 3.18 -34.69
CA LEU A 486 -11.42 4.22 -33.66
C LEU A 486 -12.86 4.77 -33.52
N SER A 487 -13.62 4.87 -34.60
CA SER A 487 -15.05 5.24 -34.58
C SER A 487 -15.92 4.17 -33.91
N SER A 488 -15.52 2.90 -33.93
CA SER A 488 -16.22 1.80 -33.25
C SER A 488 -15.97 1.72 -31.73
N LEU A 489 -14.97 2.44 -31.20
CA LEU A 489 -14.70 2.51 -29.76
C LEU A 489 -15.67 3.50 -29.07
N PRO A 490 -15.98 3.33 -27.77
CA PRO A 490 -16.85 4.26 -27.04
C PRO A 490 -16.46 5.74 -27.20
N PRO A 491 -17.41 6.69 -27.24
CA PRO A 491 -17.10 8.11 -27.21
C PRO A 491 -16.48 8.48 -25.86
N THR A 492 -15.52 9.42 -25.88
CA THR A 492 -14.62 9.70 -24.76
C THR A 492 -14.58 11.18 -24.42
N LYS A 493 -14.06 11.49 -23.23
CA LYS A 493 -13.48 12.79 -22.89
C LYS A 493 -12.20 12.55 -22.09
N HIS A 494 -11.06 12.97 -22.61
CA HIS A 494 -9.75 12.86 -21.99
C HIS A 494 -9.54 14.00 -20.99
N ASP A 495 -8.69 13.76 -19.99
CA ASP A 495 -8.21 14.80 -19.08
C ASP A 495 -6.80 15.22 -19.53
N LEU A 496 -6.72 16.32 -20.31
CA LEU A 496 -5.44 16.85 -20.79
C LEU A 496 -4.52 17.27 -19.63
N THR A 497 -5.07 17.61 -18.46
CA THR A 497 -4.25 17.95 -17.27
C THR A 497 -3.63 16.72 -16.60
N SER A 498 -4.08 15.51 -16.97
CA SER A 498 -3.50 14.24 -16.52
C SER A 498 -2.38 13.70 -17.42
N PHE A 499 -2.06 14.39 -18.53
CA PHE A 499 -1.17 13.85 -19.55
C PHE A 499 0.31 13.93 -19.13
N ALA A 500 0.94 12.76 -19.11
CA ALA A 500 2.38 12.55 -19.01
C ALA A 500 2.90 12.18 -20.40
N VAL A 501 3.90 12.92 -20.91
CA VAL A 501 4.26 12.95 -22.34
C VAL A 501 5.76 12.77 -22.54
N ASP A 502 6.12 11.70 -23.25
CA ASP A 502 7.51 11.32 -23.55
C ASP A 502 7.80 11.42 -25.05
N LEU A 503 8.43 12.52 -25.47
CA LEU A 503 9.02 12.65 -26.81
C LEU A 503 10.38 11.95 -26.81
N THR A 504 10.36 10.67 -27.18
CA THR A 504 11.51 9.75 -27.14
C THR A 504 12.43 9.83 -28.36
N LEU A 505 11.93 10.33 -29.49
CA LEU A 505 12.69 10.58 -30.71
C LEU A 505 12.12 11.85 -31.37
N PHE A 506 13.00 12.73 -31.81
CA PHE A 506 12.65 13.93 -32.60
C PHE A 506 13.70 14.11 -33.70
N THR A 507 13.30 14.02 -34.96
CA THR A 507 14.17 14.15 -36.14
C THR A 507 13.41 14.77 -37.30
N PRO A 508 14.09 15.33 -38.34
CA PRO A 508 13.43 15.87 -39.53
C PRO A 508 12.59 14.87 -40.35
N HIS A 509 12.70 13.56 -40.10
CA HIS A 509 11.97 12.51 -40.84
C HIS A 509 10.93 11.78 -39.99
N MET A 510 11.05 11.81 -38.65
CA MET A 510 10.23 11.04 -37.74
C MET A 510 10.30 11.60 -36.32
N LEU A 511 9.16 11.61 -35.62
CA LEU A 511 9.09 11.76 -34.17
C LEU A 511 8.36 10.57 -33.54
N GLN A 512 8.80 10.15 -32.35
CA GLN A 512 8.18 9.09 -31.56
C GLN A 512 7.75 9.63 -30.20
N LEU A 513 6.43 9.62 -29.99
CA LEU A 513 5.76 10.22 -28.85
C LEU A 513 5.01 9.15 -28.07
N THR A 514 5.21 9.07 -26.76
CA THR A 514 4.34 8.29 -25.87
C THR A 514 3.54 9.24 -24.98
N VAL A 515 2.22 9.02 -24.90
CA VAL A 515 1.30 9.78 -24.05
C VAL A 515 0.61 8.82 -23.11
N THR A 516 0.69 9.09 -21.81
CA THR A 516 -0.10 8.39 -20.78
C THR A 516 -1.03 9.38 -20.09
N GLY A 517 -2.17 8.90 -19.60
CA GLY A 517 -3.15 9.75 -18.93
C GLY A 517 -4.45 9.01 -18.62
N VAL A 518 -5.52 9.76 -18.37
CA VAL A 518 -6.87 9.20 -18.17
C VAL A 518 -7.92 9.80 -19.10
N PHE A 519 -8.98 9.03 -19.34
CA PHE A 519 -10.20 9.47 -20.02
C PHE A 519 -11.44 8.90 -19.34
N LYS A 520 -12.58 9.55 -19.52
CA LYS A 520 -13.89 9.02 -19.15
C LYS A 520 -14.69 8.63 -20.39
N GLU A 521 -15.42 7.53 -20.28
CA GLU A 521 -16.37 7.08 -21.31
C GLU A 521 -17.67 7.89 -21.22
N ARG A 522 -18.01 8.59 -22.30
CA ARG A 522 -19.31 9.24 -22.46
C ARG A 522 -20.33 8.15 -22.81
N LYS A 523 -21.39 8.00 -22.02
CA LYS A 523 -22.41 6.96 -22.25
C LYS A 523 -23.63 7.49 -23.00
N GLY A 524 -24.11 6.69 -23.96
CA GLY A 524 -25.52 6.67 -24.30
C GLY A 524 -26.32 5.99 -23.17
N SER A 525 -26.98 6.80 -22.34
CA SER A 525 -27.98 6.43 -21.31
C SER A 525 -27.57 5.50 -20.15
N GLY A 526 -27.95 5.90 -18.93
CA GLY A 526 -28.41 4.97 -17.88
C GLY A 526 -27.39 4.23 -17.00
N ASN A 527 -26.08 4.42 -17.15
CA ASN A 527 -25.10 3.65 -16.35
C ASN A 527 -23.80 4.46 -16.10
N MET A 528 -23.27 4.44 -14.86
CA MET A 528 -22.26 5.39 -14.34
C MET A 528 -21.02 5.55 -15.24
N GLU A 529 -20.55 6.79 -15.44
CA GLU A 529 -19.34 7.09 -16.24
C GLU A 529 -18.15 6.27 -15.72
N GLN A 530 -17.37 5.67 -16.63
CA GLN A 530 -16.21 4.86 -16.26
C GLN A 530 -14.93 5.56 -16.71
N ILE A 531 -14.00 5.76 -15.77
CA ILE A 531 -12.68 6.33 -16.02
C ILE A 531 -11.70 5.19 -16.37
N ARG A 532 -10.91 5.39 -17.41
CA ARG A 532 -9.84 4.50 -17.88
C ARG A 532 -8.49 5.19 -17.77
N SER A 533 -7.44 4.42 -17.54
CA SER A 533 -6.07 4.84 -17.82
C SER A 533 -5.68 4.34 -19.21
N PHE A 534 -4.88 5.13 -19.91
CA PHE A 534 -4.40 4.77 -21.24
C PHE A 534 -2.91 5.08 -21.40
N GLN A 535 -2.31 4.41 -22.38
CA GLN A 535 -1.03 4.76 -22.98
C GLN A 535 -1.21 4.70 -24.50
N ARG A 536 -0.71 5.70 -25.23
CA ARG A 536 -0.58 5.66 -26.69
C ARG A 536 0.87 5.92 -27.05
N THR A 537 1.44 5.10 -27.92
CA THR A 537 2.71 5.38 -28.58
C THR A 537 2.44 5.65 -30.05
N LEU A 538 2.85 6.83 -30.50
CA LEU A 538 2.60 7.39 -31.82
C LEU A 538 3.96 7.57 -32.53
N VAL A 539 4.08 7.02 -33.74
CA VAL A 539 5.17 7.33 -34.66
C VAL A 539 4.58 8.25 -35.73
N ILE A 540 5.08 9.47 -35.81
CA ILE A 540 4.56 10.53 -36.68
C ILE A 540 5.67 10.96 -37.64
N VAL A 541 5.30 11.20 -38.90
CA VAL A 541 6.22 11.56 -40.00
C VAL A 541 5.72 12.81 -40.72
N PRO A 542 6.62 13.63 -41.30
CA PRO A 542 6.21 14.71 -42.20
C PRO A 542 5.48 14.15 -43.43
N SER A 543 4.42 14.83 -43.87
CA SER A 543 3.60 14.42 -45.01
C SER A 543 2.83 15.63 -45.55
N ASN A 544 2.90 15.89 -46.85
CA ASN A 544 2.15 16.96 -47.55
C ASN A 544 2.22 18.37 -46.89
N GLY A 545 3.37 18.72 -46.30
CA GLY A 545 3.57 19.99 -45.58
C GLY A 545 3.05 20.02 -44.13
N GLY A 546 2.44 18.94 -43.65
CA GLY A 546 2.05 18.73 -42.26
C GLY A 546 2.67 17.47 -41.66
N PHE A 547 2.02 16.91 -40.64
CA PHE A 547 2.45 15.72 -39.92
C PHE A 547 1.35 14.66 -39.86
N CYS A 548 1.67 13.41 -40.18
CA CYS A 548 0.73 12.29 -40.16
C CYS A 548 1.25 11.13 -39.30
N ILE A 549 0.35 10.48 -38.57
CA ILE A 549 0.62 9.27 -37.80
C ILE A 549 0.90 8.12 -38.78
N ARG A 550 2.09 7.53 -38.70
CA ARG A 550 2.52 6.37 -39.49
C ARG A 550 2.19 5.05 -38.77
N ASN A 551 2.48 4.97 -37.47
CA ASN A 551 2.15 3.83 -36.61
C ASN A 551 1.55 4.34 -35.29
N GLU A 552 0.58 3.60 -34.74
CA GLU A 552 0.05 3.79 -33.39
C GLU A 552 -0.12 2.46 -32.64
N MET A 553 0.23 2.48 -31.36
CA MET A 553 -0.13 1.45 -30.40
C MET A 553 -0.91 2.07 -29.24
N MET A 554 -2.12 1.60 -28.98
CA MET A 554 -2.95 2.01 -27.85
C MET A 554 -3.00 0.89 -26.81
N HIS A 555 -2.83 1.23 -25.53
CA HIS A 555 -3.08 0.37 -24.39
C HIS A 555 -4.18 0.96 -23.51
N VAL A 556 -5.15 0.14 -23.10
CA VAL A 556 -6.26 0.53 -22.22
C VAL A 556 -6.26 -0.32 -20.96
N ASN A 557 -6.35 0.34 -19.80
CA ASN A 557 -6.32 -0.28 -18.49
C ASN A 557 -7.36 0.38 -17.55
N THR A 558 -7.66 -0.28 -16.45
CA THR A 558 -8.43 0.31 -15.34
C THR A 558 -7.57 1.32 -14.59
N VAL A 559 -8.15 2.46 -14.21
CA VAL A 559 -7.46 3.44 -13.33
C VAL A 559 -7.08 2.82 -11.99
N THR A 560 -5.96 3.30 -11.43
CA THR A 560 -5.65 3.13 -10.02
C THR A 560 -6.45 4.12 -9.17
N ARG A 561 -6.66 3.81 -7.88
CA ARG A 561 -7.33 4.72 -6.92
C ARG A 561 -6.62 6.08 -6.81
N ALA A 562 -5.31 6.13 -7.03
CA ALA A 562 -4.54 7.38 -7.04
C ALA A 562 -4.84 8.26 -8.27
N GLN A 563 -5.02 7.65 -9.44
CA GLN A 563 -5.45 8.34 -10.66
C GLN A 563 -6.92 8.78 -10.56
N GLU A 564 -7.80 7.89 -10.11
CA GLU A 564 -9.23 8.17 -9.87
C GLU A 564 -9.43 9.34 -8.89
N ASN A 565 -8.58 9.44 -7.84
CA ASN A 565 -8.59 10.56 -6.90
C ASN A 565 -8.13 11.90 -7.49
N LYS A 566 -7.41 11.93 -8.62
CA LYS A 566 -6.86 13.15 -9.26
C LYS A 566 -7.61 13.57 -10.54
N ALA A 567 -8.18 12.60 -11.27
CA ALA A 567 -8.82 12.81 -12.56
C ALA A 567 -9.90 13.91 -12.56
N PHE A 568 -9.87 14.77 -13.58
CA PHE A 568 -10.84 15.85 -13.85
C PHE A 568 -10.99 16.90 -12.74
N LYS A 569 -10.01 17.06 -11.84
CA LYS A 569 -10.04 18.05 -10.74
C LYS A 569 -9.34 19.38 -11.04
N GLY A 570 -8.58 19.46 -12.12
CA GLY A 570 -7.83 20.68 -12.48
C GLY A 570 -6.63 20.93 -11.57
N ALA A 571 -5.91 22.03 -11.84
CA ALA A 571 -4.60 22.33 -11.28
C ALA A 571 -4.65 23.04 -9.89
N GLU A 572 -5.45 22.54 -8.94
CA GLU A 572 -5.54 23.14 -7.60
C GLU A 572 -4.35 22.84 -6.67
N ASN A 573 -3.38 22.02 -7.07
CA ASN A 573 -2.16 21.73 -6.30
C ASN A 573 -0.95 21.59 -7.23
N GLY A 574 -0.31 22.70 -7.60
CA GLY A 574 0.78 22.67 -8.59
C GLY A 574 1.62 23.93 -8.81
N MET A 575 1.46 25.00 -8.02
CA MET A 575 2.35 26.17 -8.07
C MET A 575 2.83 26.55 -6.66
N PRO A 576 4.13 26.82 -6.43
CA PRO A 576 4.60 27.42 -5.19
C PRO A 576 3.96 28.80 -4.97
N GLN A 577 3.62 29.11 -3.72
CA GLN A 577 3.03 30.40 -3.37
C GLN A 577 4.04 31.53 -3.55
N GLN A 578 3.79 32.44 -4.50
CA GLN A 578 4.23 33.83 -4.35
C GLN A 578 3.21 34.60 -3.48
N GLN A 579 3.70 35.53 -2.68
CA GLN A 579 2.93 36.20 -1.63
C GLN A 579 1.88 37.16 -2.22
N ALA A 580 0.70 37.19 -1.62
CA ALA A 580 -0.41 38.03 -2.07
C ALA A 580 -0.22 39.50 -1.67
N ALA A 581 -0.38 40.40 -2.64
CA ALA A 581 -0.73 41.81 -2.40
C ALA A 581 -2.26 42.00 -2.52
N PRO A 582 -2.88 42.94 -1.79
CA PRO A 582 -4.33 42.96 -1.63
C PRO A 582 -5.11 43.62 -2.77
N SER A 583 -6.19 42.93 -3.16
CA SER A 583 -7.43 43.35 -3.83
C SER A 583 -7.64 44.84 -4.20
N ALA A 584 -8.00 45.07 -5.46
CA ALA A 584 -8.93 46.12 -5.87
C ALA A 584 -10.03 45.51 -6.76
N ALA A 585 -11.27 45.98 -6.62
CA ALA A 585 -12.48 45.42 -7.24
C ALA A 585 -12.95 46.26 -8.48
N PRO A 586 -13.96 45.82 -9.26
CA PRO A 586 -13.91 45.94 -10.71
C PRO A 586 -14.61 47.17 -11.31
N ILE A 587 -14.23 47.52 -12.55
CA ILE A 587 -15.00 48.40 -13.44
C ILE A 587 -15.09 47.76 -14.84
N VAL A 588 -16.31 47.71 -15.37
CA VAL A 588 -16.71 47.37 -16.75
C VAL A 588 -17.94 48.24 -17.08
N PRO A 589 -18.41 48.37 -18.35
CA PRO A 589 -17.91 47.79 -19.60
C PRO A 589 -17.72 48.82 -20.76
N ALA A 590 -17.10 48.38 -21.86
CA ALA A 590 -17.38 48.88 -23.22
C ALA A 590 -17.07 47.79 -24.26
N VAL A 591 -17.86 47.71 -25.34
CA VAL A 591 -17.74 46.68 -26.40
C VAL A 591 -17.39 47.29 -27.76
N VAL A 592 -16.28 46.88 -28.38
CA VAL A 592 -16.08 46.92 -29.85
C VAL A 592 -15.07 45.85 -30.27
N GLY A 593 -15.25 45.27 -31.46
CA GLY A 593 -14.13 44.93 -32.35
C GLY A 593 -13.56 43.51 -32.28
N VAL A 594 -13.76 42.73 -33.35
CA VAL A 594 -12.98 41.50 -33.63
C VAL A 594 -11.84 41.83 -34.58
N ALA A 595 -10.60 41.55 -34.17
CA ALA A 595 -9.42 41.51 -35.04
C ALA A 595 -8.41 40.49 -34.49
N ALA A 596 -7.76 39.72 -35.36
CA ALA A 596 -6.75 38.74 -34.96
C ALA A 596 -5.36 39.40 -34.83
N THR A 597 -4.66 39.14 -33.73
CA THR A 597 -3.29 39.61 -33.51
C THR A 597 -2.28 38.51 -33.82
N VAL A 598 -1.39 38.79 -34.78
CA VAL A 598 -0.18 37.98 -35.04
C VAL A 598 0.84 38.26 -33.92
N PRO A 599 1.65 37.28 -33.47
CA PRO A 599 2.73 37.53 -32.53
C PRO A 599 3.70 38.60 -33.06
N LEU A 600 3.80 39.71 -32.34
CA LEU A 600 4.59 40.86 -32.77
C LEU A 600 6.09 40.61 -32.53
N VAL A 601 6.85 40.41 -33.60
CA VAL A 601 8.31 40.59 -33.55
C VAL A 601 8.58 42.07 -33.26
N PRO A 602 9.41 42.43 -32.26
CA PRO A 602 9.72 43.83 -31.98
C PRO A 602 10.25 44.55 -33.23
N ASP A 603 9.79 45.78 -33.45
CA ASP A 603 10.27 46.61 -34.54
C ASP A 603 11.72 47.06 -34.29
N ASP A 604 12.46 47.36 -35.35
CA ASP A 604 13.89 47.62 -35.25
C ASP A 604 14.24 48.90 -34.47
N ASN A 605 13.28 49.83 -34.32
CA ASN A 605 13.47 51.03 -33.52
C ASN A 605 13.36 50.70 -32.01
N THR A 606 12.36 49.89 -31.62
CA THR A 606 12.27 49.33 -30.26
C THR A 606 13.50 48.47 -29.93
N LYS A 607 13.98 47.62 -30.86
CA LYS A 607 15.22 46.84 -30.68
C LYS A 607 16.43 47.73 -30.37
N LEU A 608 16.61 48.83 -31.09
CA LEU A 608 17.70 49.79 -30.85
C LEU A 608 17.62 50.43 -29.46
N GLN A 609 16.41 50.78 -28.99
CA GLN A 609 16.21 51.30 -27.63
C GLN A 609 16.56 50.26 -26.56
N MET A 610 16.17 48.99 -26.76
CA MET A 610 16.49 47.89 -25.84
C MET A 610 18.00 47.63 -25.76
N ILE A 611 18.72 47.67 -26.89
CA ILE A 611 20.19 47.58 -26.92
C ILE A 611 20.82 48.72 -26.10
N GLN A 612 20.37 49.96 -26.31
CA GLN A 612 20.90 51.12 -25.59
C GLN A 612 20.65 51.03 -24.08
N ALA A 613 19.43 50.68 -23.67
CA ALA A 613 19.06 50.53 -22.26
C ALA A 613 19.90 49.44 -21.58
N LEU A 614 20.00 48.24 -22.17
CA LEU A 614 20.79 47.14 -21.60
C LEU A 614 22.28 47.50 -21.57
N SER A 615 22.80 48.16 -22.60
CA SER A 615 24.20 48.60 -22.69
C SER A 615 24.56 49.67 -21.64
N VAL A 616 23.62 50.51 -21.21
CA VAL A 616 23.80 51.43 -20.09
C VAL A 616 23.71 50.70 -18.74
N GLN A 617 22.70 49.83 -18.57
CA GLN A 617 22.45 49.13 -17.30
C GLN A 617 23.52 48.09 -16.93
N THR A 618 24.14 47.46 -17.93
CA THR A 618 25.15 46.39 -17.75
C THR A 618 26.60 46.87 -17.91
N ASN A 619 26.80 48.12 -18.35
CA ASN A 619 28.07 48.66 -18.85
C ASN A 619 28.75 47.83 -19.97
N MET A 620 28.01 46.93 -20.64
CA MET A 620 28.48 46.28 -21.84
C MET A 620 28.51 47.25 -23.03
N ASN A 621 29.32 46.96 -24.04
CA ASN A 621 29.25 47.66 -25.32
C ASN A 621 27.98 47.22 -26.10
N ALA A 622 27.59 48.02 -27.10
CA ALA A 622 26.33 47.83 -27.81
C ALA A 622 26.24 46.50 -28.60
N GLU A 623 27.38 45.94 -29.03
CA GLU A 623 27.38 44.66 -29.75
C GLU A 623 27.07 43.49 -28.82
N TRP A 624 27.70 43.43 -27.66
CA TRP A 624 27.43 42.37 -26.68
C TRP A 624 26.05 42.52 -26.03
N SER A 625 25.57 43.76 -25.82
CA SER A 625 24.17 43.99 -25.41
C SER A 625 23.17 43.52 -26.47
N LYS A 626 23.48 43.70 -27.77
CA LYS A 626 22.67 43.16 -28.87
C LYS A 626 22.67 41.62 -28.86
N ARG A 627 23.85 40.98 -28.81
CA ARG A 627 23.94 39.50 -28.77
C ARG A 627 23.17 38.91 -27.58
N CYS A 628 23.27 39.54 -26.41
CA CYS A 628 22.51 39.12 -25.22
C CYS A 628 20.99 39.18 -25.44
N LEU A 629 20.47 40.25 -26.06
CA LEU A 629 19.05 40.35 -26.42
C LEU A 629 18.64 39.36 -27.50
N GLU A 630 19.49 39.10 -28.50
CA GLU A 630 19.22 38.10 -29.54
C GLU A 630 19.15 36.68 -28.95
N GLU A 631 20.06 36.32 -28.04
CA GLU A 631 20.07 35.03 -27.32
C GLU A 631 18.87 34.86 -26.35
N THR A 632 18.28 35.95 -25.84
CA THR A 632 17.05 35.90 -25.02
C THR A 632 15.75 36.12 -25.79
N ASN A 633 15.78 36.12 -27.13
CA ASN A 633 14.61 36.38 -28.00
C ASN A 633 13.97 37.76 -27.78
N TRP A 634 14.79 38.78 -27.49
CA TRP A 634 14.41 40.17 -27.19
C TRP A 634 13.56 40.34 -25.93
N ASP A 635 13.56 39.37 -25.02
CA ASP A 635 13.04 39.49 -23.65
C ASP A 635 14.06 40.23 -22.77
N TYR A 636 13.73 41.48 -22.38
CA TYR A 636 14.63 42.38 -21.64
C TYR A 636 14.86 41.95 -20.18
N PRO A 637 13.82 41.65 -19.36
CA PRO A 637 14.02 41.06 -18.03
C PRO A 637 14.88 39.78 -18.06
N ARG A 638 14.71 38.95 -19.10
CA ARG A 638 15.50 37.73 -19.28
C ARG A 638 16.95 38.02 -19.70
N ALA A 639 17.20 39.05 -20.51
CA ALA A 639 18.54 39.51 -20.85
C ALA A 639 19.29 40.03 -19.62
N GLU A 640 18.64 40.85 -18.79
CA GLU A 640 19.22 41.35 -17.54
C GLU A 640 19.57 40.21 -16.57
N PHE A 641 18.68 39.22 -16.42
CA PHE A 641 18.93 38.04 -15.60
C PHE A 641 20.10 37.19 -16.14
N ALA A 642 20.13 36.94 -17.45
CA ALA A 642 21.19 36.16 -18.10
C ALA A 642 22.57 36.84 -17.98
N PHE A 643 22.63 38.16 -18.21
CA PHE A 643 23.83 38.96 -17.97
C PHE A 643 24.28 38.85 -16.50
N THR A 644 23.36 39.10 -15.56
CA THR A 644 23.65 39.12 -14.12
C THR A 644 24.26 37.80 -13.65
N GLU A 645 23.75 36.67 -14.16
CA GLU A 645 24.22 35.35 -13.77
C GLU A 645 25.55 34.97 -14.44
N LEU A 646 25.77 35.32 -15.71
CA LEU A 646 27.06 35.11 -16.39
C LEU A 646 28.16 36.02 -15.85
N HIS A 647 27.81 37.24 -15.41
CA HIS A 647 28.74 38.18 -14.79
C HIS A 647 29.22 37.69 -13.42
N LYS A 648 28.32 37.21 -12.54
CA LYS A 648 28.70 36.56 -11.26
C LYS A 648 29.65 35.38 -11.46
N GLN A 649 29.48 34.63 -12.54
CA GLN A 649 30.31 33.47 -12.88
C GLN A 649 31.64 33.85 -13.53
N ASN A 650 31.93 35.14 -13.76
CA ASN A 650 33.08 35.65 -14.51
C ASN A 650 33.22 35.03 -15.91
N ARG A 651 32.09 34.74 -16.58
CA ARG A 651 32.06 34.07 -17.90
C ARG A 651 31.90 35.03 -19.09
N ILE A 652 31.77 36.33 -18.81
CA ILE A 652 31.69 37.38 -19.83
C ILE A 652 33.11 37.88 -20.14
N PRO A 653 33.58 37.90 -21.41
CA PRO A 653 34.91 38.41 -21.76
C PRO A 653 35.10 39.88 -21.37
N PRO A 654 36.31 40.32 -20.98
CA PRO A 654 36.59 41.74 -20.69
C PRO A 654 36.23 42.68 -21.85
N GLU A 655 36.42 42.21 -23.09
CA GLU A 655 36.08 42.90 -24.34
C GLU A 655 34.58 43.22 -24.51
N ALA A 656 33.70 42.56 -23.75
CA ALA A 656 32.26 42.85 -23.77
C ALA A 656 31.92 44.16 -23.05
N PHE A 657 32.78 44.63 -22.15
CA PHE A 657 32.56 45.84 -21.36
C PHE A 657 33.10 47.08 -22.05
N ARG A 658 32.53 48.24 -21.72
CA ARG A 658 33.07 49.53 -22.15
C ARG A 658 34.35 49.84 -21.37
N THR A 659 35.47 49.93 -22.07
CA THR A 659 36.70 50.54 -21.54
C THR A 659 36.48 52.04 -21.32
N ASN A 660 36.79 52.53 -20.12
CA ASN A 660 36.95 53.97 -19.84
C ASN A 660 38.23 54.50 -20.48
#